data_AF-A0A142L6T2-F1
#
_entry.id   AF-A0A142L6T2-F1
#
_cell.length_a   1.000
_cell.length_b   1.000
_cell.length_c   1.000
_cell.angle_alpha   90.00
_cell.angle_beta   90.00
_cell.angle_gamma   90.00
#
_symmetry.space_group_name_H-M   'P 1'
#
loop_
_entity.id
_entity.type
_entity.pdbx_description
1 polymer ?
#
loop_
_entity_poly.entity_id
_entity_poly.type
_entity_poly.pdbx_seq_one_letter_code
_entity_poly.pdbx_strand_id
1 'polypeptide(L)'
;MKQVARGTSVALKLLEKDLIVKIGNSTFASTDEFTQQFLTYSPNQEVQVTVLRGKKKLVLKAKAVARPYETDDNATVIYDEANYKGGQLRVIINKPFKENKMPAMLFIPGYTCSSIDALTNDHPYKRIVDAYVDAGYVTLRIEKSGLGDSKNTPPCESCDLLDEIENFEVGLKKLKSLPYVDSNQIIIVGHSMGGIVAPAISAKNKVAGVVVYGTTAKSWFEYQIEMYRVQNALAGMNPIEVEQSVIDQYDLNYRYFVKKEKLEDIAKDPKADSILRTSWEYNGKGKIYSRNAEYWRQIQDYPHLENWKNTTAKVLVQFGESDFQAFSKSDHQQIVNTVNHFNPGNATLKTYPLTDHFFAKSGTMQEAYNKFSEGKYEQLFDEYNPEVGLSAVQWSNDVLSKKDEVKLLEKAWKKLNTDRYPGKQDDIAFINETEGWYVNGYGSIHHTKNGGETWEKQLEKKGTFFRSIAFVDSLRGFAGTVGTDYFPNVTDTIPLYGTNDGGKTWNPVSYAGPYVKGLCAMDIVKEQYINHGKTDYKIHIYGVGRVGSPANMMVSHDGGTTWTSNSMNNDCKMLFDIKMFDKNNGFVCAASDEDMEKSNALILKTSDGGKTWKKVYQSNRPFEGTWKASFPTKDVGYVTIQSYNPDTNVKQQRIAKTTDGGETWNEINLVEDAGAREFGIGFIDENHGFVGTMNSGFETKDGGLTWTTVNLGMACNKIRIYKNANGKIYGYAIGVDVLKFN
;
A
#
# COMPACT_ATOMS: atom_id res chain seq x y z
N MET A 1 18.11 41.26 -19.44
CA MET A 1 18.84 40.37 -18.50
C MET A 1 17.83 39.91 -17.46
N LYS A 2 17.64 38.60 -17.30
CA LYS A 2 16.68 38.05 -16.35
C LYS A 2 17.24 38.21 -14.94
N GLN A 3 16.40 38.56 -13.97
CA GLN A 3 16.81 38.61 -12.57
C GLN A 3 16.96 37.18 -12.03
N VAL A 4 17.94 36.97 -11.16
CA VAL A 4 18.05 35.70 -10.42
C VAL A 4 16.84 35.58 -9.47
N ALA A 5 16.27 34.39 -9.32
CA ALA A 5 15.02 34.20 -8.59
C ALA A 5 15.22 34.00 -7.06
N ARG A 6 14.32 34.61 -6.27
CA ARG A 6 14.09 34.47 -4.81
C ARG A 6 15.25 34.88 -3.87
N GLY A 7 14.94 35.13 -2.60
CA GLY A 7 15.91 35.29 -1.51
C GLY A 7 16.89 36.48 -1.63
N THR A 8 18.08 36.32 -1.05
CA THR A 8 19.11 37.38 -0.98
C THR A 8 19.60 37.83 -2.36
N SER A 9 19.57 36.96 -3.37
CA SER A 9 19.99 37.32 -4.73
C SER A 9 19.05 38.35 -5.38
N VAL A 10 17.74 38.24 -5.14
CA VAL A 10 16.74 39.25 -5.53
C VAL A 10 16.97 40.55 -4.78
N ALA A 11 17.20 40.48 -3.46
CA ALA A 11 17.44 41.66 -2.64
C ALA A 11 18.72 42.41 -3.10
N LEU A 12 19.77 41.68 -3.48
CA LEU A 12 21.00 42.19 -4.07
C LEU A 12 20.82 42.69 -5.52
N LYS A 13 19.68 42.44 -6.16
CA LYS A 13 19.41 42.73 -7.58
C LYS A 13 20.44 42.09 -8.52
N LEU A 14 20.82 40.84 -8.21
CA LEU A 14 21.66 40.03 -9.08
C LEU A 14 20.93 39.69 -10.38
N LEU A 15 21.68 39.73 -11.48
CA LEU A 15 21.20 39.38 -12.81
C LEU A 15 21.88 38.10 -13.30
N GLU A 16 21.18 37.37 -14.16
CA GLU A 16 21.75 36.25 -14.88
C GLU A 16 23.04 36.70 -15.61
N LYS A 17 24.12 35.91 -15.45
CA LYS A 17 25.50 36.18 -15.92
C LYS A 17 26.33 37.19 -15.12
N ASP A 18 25.85 37.66 -13.96
CA ASP A 18 26.74 38.31 -13.00
C ASP A 18 27.77 37.30 -12.46
N LEU A 19 29.06 37.63 -12.54
CA LEU A 19 30.11 36.84 -11.90
C LEU A 19 30.44 37.44 -10.54
N ILE A 20 30.11 36.74 -9.46
CA ILE A 20 30.47 37.16 -8.10
C ILE A 20 31.98 36.91 -7.91
N VAL A 21 32.70 37.94 -7.50
CA VAL A 21 34.17 37.89 -7.31
C VAL A 21 34.62 38.17 -5.88
N LYS A 22 33.73 38.73 -5.03
CA LYS A 22 33.95 38.91 -3.59
C LYS A 22 32.65 38.86 -2.82
N ILE A 23 32.72 38.43 -1.56
CA ILE A 23 31.67 38.57 -0.55
C ILE A 23 32.27 39.25 0.69
N GLY A 24 31.64 40.33 1.15
CA GLY A 24 32.26 41.27 2.08
C GLY A 24 33.58 41.80 1.52
N ASN A 25 34.67 41.60 2.26
CA ASN A 25 36.04 41.93 1.84
C ASN A 25 36.83 40.72 1.32
N SER A 26 36.25 39.51 1.41
CA SER A 26 36.91 38.24 1.12
C SER A 26 36.77 37.86 -0.35
N THR A 27 37.82 37.23 -0.87
CA THR A 27 37.79 36.46 -2.13
C THR A 27 37.52 35.00 -1.80
N PHE A 28 37.18 34.22 -2.82
CA PHE A 28 36.98 32.78 -2.74
C PHE A 28 37.46 32.15 -4.05
N ALA A 29 37.94 30.90 -3.98
CA ALA A 29 38.51 30.16 -5.11
C ALA A 29 37.53 29.15 -5.72
N SER A 30 36.46 28.80 -5.01
CA SER A 30 35.43 27.85 -5.46
C SER A 30 34.01 28.27 -5.05
N THR A 31 33.01 27.61 -5.64
CA THR A 31 31.60 27.75 -5.26
C THR A 31 31.34 27.32 -3.82
N ASP A 32 32.07 26.32 -3.34
CA ASP A 32 31.94 25.82 -1.97
C ASP A 32 32.47 26.84 -0.97
N GLU A 33 33.63 27.43 -1.25
CA GLU A 33 34.18 28.47 -0.39
C GLU A 33 33.28 29.71 -0.36
N PHE A 34 32.73 30.11 -1.51
CA PHE A 34 31.70 31.16 -1.55
C PHE A 34 30.49 30.81 -0.69
N THR A 35 29.97 29.58 -0.82
CA THR A 35 28.78 29.13 -0.09
C THR A 35 29.05 29.12 1.41
N GLN A 36 30.18 28.58 1.86
CA GLN A 36 30.57 28.57 3.27
C GLN A 36 30.71 30.00 3.82
N GLN A 37 31.34 30.92 3.08
CA GLN A 37 31.43 32.32 3.49
C GLN A 37 30.04 32.98 3.55
N PHE A 38 29.16 32.70 2.58
CA PHE A 38 27.80 33.26 2.55
C PHE A 38 26.91 32.72 3.68
N LEU A 39 27.03 31.44 4.03
CA LEU A 39 26.25 30.80 5.09
C LEU A 39 26.57 31.36 6.49
N THR A 40 27.64 32.15 6.66
CA THR A 40 27.91 32.86 7.92
C THR A 40 26.98 34.05 8.18
N TYR A 41 26.27 34.54 7.17
CA TYR A 41 25.39 35.70 7.31
C TYR A 41 24.04 35.28 7.89
N SER A 42 23.65 35.89 9.02
CA SER A 42 22.33 35.70 9.59
C SER A 42 21.26 36.50 8.83
N PRO A 43 19.97 36.08 8.86
CA PRO A 43 18.88 36.89 8.31
C PRO A 43 18.92 38.33 8.81
N ASN A 44 18.64 39.28 7.92
CA ASN A 44 18.71 40.73 8.13
C ASN A 44 20.12 41.34 8.28
N GLN A 45 21.19 40.54 8.32
CA GLN A 45 22.57 41.05 8.26
C GLN A 45 22.84 41.65 6.88
N GLU A 46 23.55 42.77 6.80
CA GLU A 46 23.97 43.33 5.51
C GLU A 46 24.98 42.39 4.85
N VAL A 47 24.63 41.89 3.67
CA VAL A 47 25.52 41.17 2.76
C VAL A 47 26.00 42.15 1.71
N GLN A 48 27.30 42.16 1.49
CA GLN A 48 27.93 42.87 0.39
C GLN A 48 28.52 41.86 -0.58
N VAL A 49 28.22 41.95 -1.87
CA VAL A 49 28.90 41.17 -2.92
C VAL A 49 29.48 42.10 -3.97
N THR A 50 30.67 41.76 -4.46
CA THR A 50 31.24 42.42 -5.63
C THR A 50 31.02 41.53 -6.84
N VAL A 51 30.41 42.07 -7.89
CA VAL A 51 30.12 41.34 -9.12
C VAL A 51 30.78 41.99 -10.34
N LEU A 52 31.12 41.18 -11.33
CA LEU A 52 31.41 41.60 -12.68
C LEU A 52 30.16 41.40 -13.54
N ARG A 53 29.54 42.51 -13.94
CA ARG A 53 28.39 42.52 -14.85
C ARG A 53 28.88 42.94 -16.23
N GLY A 54 29.10 41.96 -17.11
CA GLY A 54 29.89 42.15 -18.33
C GLY A 54 31.33 42.53 -17.99
N LYS A 55 31.79 43.71 -18.41
CA LYS A 55 33.13 44.25 -18.07
C LYS A 55 33.14 45.20 -16.87
N LYS A 56 31.98 45.49 -16.27
CA LYS A 56 31.84 46.49 -15.20
C LYS A 56 31.83 45.83 -13.82
N LYS A 57 32.71 46.30 -12.93
CA LYS A 57 32.74 45.90 -11.53
C LYS A 57 31.72 46.71 -10.72
N LEU A 58 30.84 46.03 -10.00
CA LEU A 58 29.77 46.61 -9.18
C LEU A 58 29.85 46.06 -7.76
N VAL A 59 29.52 46.88 -6.77
CA VAL A 59 29.33 46.46 -5.38
C VAL A 59 27.84 46.52 -5.08
N LEU A 60 27.26 45.38 -4.70
CA LEU A 60 25.85 45.23 -4.39
C LEU A 60 25.71 44.96 -2.90
N LYS A 61 24.72 45.60 -2.27
CA LYS A 61 24.44 45.49 -0.84
C LYS A 61 22.97 45.24 -0.63
N ALA A 62 22.65 44.30 0.25
CA ALA A 62 21.28 44.04 0.67
C ALA A 62 21.29 43.31 2.02
N LYS A 63 20.15 43.30 2.69
CA LYS A 63 19.97 42.42 3.85
C LYS A 63 19.83 40.98 3.39
N ALA A 64 20.48 40.04 4.08
CA ALA A 64 20.27 38.61 3.90
C ALA A 64 18.79 38.29 4.14
N VAL A 65 18.17 37.58 3.21
CA VAL A 65 16.79 37.14 3.29
C VAL A 65 16.77 35.70 3.78
N ALA A 66 16.05 35.43 4.86
CA ALA A 66 15.84 34.07 5.36
C ALA A 66 15.19 33.20 4.27
N ARG A 67 15.52 31.90 4.25
CA ARG A 67 14.74 30.95 3.48
C ARG A 67 13.32 30.87 4.06
N PRO A 68 12.28 30.73 3.23
CA PRO A 68 10.93 30.51 3.74
C PRO A 68 10.91 29.18 4.49
N TYR A 69 10.18 29.13 5.61
CA TYR A 69 9.90 27.89 6.29
C TYR A 69 9.05 26.97 5.40
N GLU A 70 9.29 25.67 5.52
CA GLU A 70 8.46 24.66 4.89
C GLU A 70 7.00 24.78 5.36
N THR A 71 6.09 24.45 4.45
CA THR A 71 4.66 24.34 4.71
C THR A 71 4.19 22.96 4.29
N ASP A 72 3.14 22.48 4.93
CA ASP A 72 2.55 21.17 4.69
C ASP A 72 1.03 21.31 4.76
N ASP A 73 0.32 20.74 3.79
CA ASP A 73 -1.13 20.84 3.69
C ASP A 73 -1.85 19.98 4.74
N ASN A 74 -1.17 18.97 5.30
CA ASN A 74 -1.73 17.97 6.21
C ASN A 74 -1.13 18.06 7.63
N ALA A 75 -0.19 18.97 7.86
CA ALA A 75 0.48 19.14 9.14
C ALA A 75 0.88 20.59 9.44
N THR A 76 1.02 20.90 10.72
CA THR A 76 1.81 22.06 11.15
C THR A 76 3.29 21.72 11.09
N VAL A 77 4.06 22.46 10.29
CA VAL A 77 5.53 22.36 10.29
C VAL A 77 6.08 23.25 11.40
N ILE A 78 6.85 22.65 12.31
CA ILE A 78 7.42 23.28 13.49
C ILE A 78 8.94 23.22 13.38
N TYR A 79 9.58 24.40 13.38
CA TYR A 79 11.02 24.54 13.47
C TYR A 79 11.39 24.69 14.95
N ASP A 80 12.21 23.78 15.45
CA ASP A 80 12.62 23.69 16.84
C ASP A 80 14.13 23.40 16.91
N GLU A 81 14.63 23.19 18.12
CA GLU A 81 16.02 22.89 18.41
C GLU A 81 16.17 21.77 19.45
N ALA A 82 17.31 21.08 19.40
CA ALA A 82 17.71 20.05 20.37
C ALA A 82 19.16 20.25 20.82
N ASN A 83 19.41 20.17 22.13
CA ASN A 83 20.74 20.38 22.69
C ASN A 83 21.71 19.27 22.28
N TYR A 84 22.90 19.64 21.83
CA TYR A 84 23.95 18.71 21.40
C TYR A 84 25.34 19.33 21.61
N LYS A 85 26.18 18.68 22.42
CA LYS A 85 27.58 19.09 22.69
C LYS A 85 27.78 20.58 23.01
N GLY A 86 26.91 21.15 23.85
CA GLY A 86 26.96 22.57 24.23
C GLY A 86 26.39 23.55 23.18
N GLY A 87 25.98 23.05 22.02
CA GLY A 87 25.24 23.76 20.99
C GLY A 87 23.81 23.25 20.82
N GLN A 88 23.21 23.60 19.68
CA GLN A 88 21.82 23.29 19.34
C GLN A 88 21.72 22.81 17.90
N LEU A 89 21.13 21.63 17.69
CA LEU A 89 20.80 21.09 16.37
C LEU A 89 19.42 21.58 15.95
N ARG A 90 19.28 21.96 14.68
CA ARG A 90 17.99 22.30 14.07
C ARG A 90 17.12 21.04 13.93
N VAL A 91 15.86 21.15 14.34
CA VAL A 91 14.85 20.10 14.24
C VAL A 91 13.66 20.63 13.44
N ILE A 92 13.13 19.81 12.53
CA ILE A 92 11.93 20.10 11.74
C ILE A 92 10.92 19.00 12.06
N ILE A 93 9.74 19.39 12.56
CA ILE A 93 8.67 18.48 12.97
C ILE A 93 7.45 18.77 12.10
N ASN A 94 6.94 17.75 11.41
CA ASN A 94 5.61 17.83 10.81
C ASN A 94 4.64 17.19 11.82
N LYS A 95 3.75 17.99 12.39
CA LYS A 95 2.71 17.55 13.33
C LYS A 95 1.36 17.51 12.59
N PRO A 96 0.82 16.32 12.27
CA PRO A 96 -0.50 16.20 11.68
C PRO A 96 -1.61 16.84 12.54
N PHE A 97 -2.70 17.26 11.90
CA PHE A 97 -3.85 17.89 12.57
C PHE A 97 -4.71 16.87 13.35
N LYS A 98 -4.13 16.27 14.41
CA LYS A 98 -4.81 15.31 15.31
C LYS A 98 -4.55 15.68 16.77
N GLU A 99 -5.56 15.44 17.62
CA GLU A 99 -5.56 15.81 19.04
C GLU A 99 -4.96 14.72 19.96
N ASN A 100 -5.02 13.45 19.55
CA ASN A 100 -4.46 12.34 20.33
C ASN A 100 -2.94 12.24 20.20
N LYS A 101 -2.28 11.51 21.12
CA LYS A 101 -0.88 11.09 20.91
C LYS A 101 -0.79 10.26 19.64
N MET A 102 0.15 10.63 18.77
CA MET A 102 0.33 10.06 17.45
C MET A 102 1.54 9.13 17.42
N PRO A 103 1.56 8.14 16.51
CA PRO A 103 2.80 7.46 16.17
C PRO A 103 3.79 8.46 15.55
N ALA A 104 5.07 8.13 15.57
CA ALA A 104 6.09 9.04 15.07
C ALA A 104 7.17 8.34 14.25
N MET A 105 7.80 9.10 13.36
CA MET A 105 8.87 8.64 12.49
C MET A 105 10.10 9.55 12.62
N LEU A 106 11.26 8.96 12.90
CA LEU A 106 12.57 9.62 12.83
C LEU A 106 13.23 9.26 11.50
N PHE A 107 13.56 10.25 10.68
CA PHE A 107 14.24 10.04 9.40
C PHE A 107 15.76 10.23 9.54
N ILE A 108 16.53 9.30 8.99
CA ILE A 108 18.00 9.33 8.96
C ILE A 108 18.49 9.23 7.50
N PRO A 109 19.03 10.32 6.94
CA PRO A 109 19.51 10.36 5.55
C PRO A 109 20.84 9.61 5.35
N GLY A 110 21.36 9.61 4.11
CA GLY A 110 22.70 9.12 3.79
C GLY A 110 23.83 9.97 4.40
N TYR A 111 25.09 9.61 4.10
CA TYR A 111 26.27 10.20 4.75
C TYR A 111 26.59 11.65 4.33
N THR A 112 25.99 12.16 3.25
CA THR A 112 26.33 13.48 2.71
C THR A 112 26.04 14.60 3.70
N CYS A 113 26.90 15.61 3.74
CA CYS A 113 26.72 16.83 4.55
C CYS A 113 25.87 17.85 3.80
N SER A 114 24.59 17.54 3.61
CA SER A 114 23.60 18.40 2.97
C SER A 114 22.42 18.66 3.91
N SER A 115 21.93 19.89 3.92
CA SER A 115 20.76 20.27 4.71
C SER A 115 19.52 19.48 4.25
N ILE A 116 18.71 19.10 5.22
CA ILE A 116 17.43 18.38 5.09
C ILE A 116 16.22 19.30 5.33
N ASP A 117 16.46 20.60 5.29
CA ASP A 117 15.51 21.69 5.33
C ASP A 117 15.19 22.19 3.92
N ALA A 118 13.97 22.70 3.73
CA ALA A 118 13.48 23.29 2.49
C ALA A 118 13.63 22.37 1.27
N LEU A 119 13.40 21.06 1.49
CA LEU A 119 13.35 20.07 0.43
C LEU A 119 12.19 20.39 -0.52
N THR A 120 12.44 20.33 -1.83
CA THR A 120 11.40 20.53 -2.84
C THR A 120 10.40 19.37 -2.84
N ASN A 121 9.17 19.60 -3.32
CA ASN A 121 8.10 18.58 -3.31
C ASN A 121 8.44 17.33 -4.14
N ASP A 122 9.33 17.46 -5.11
CA ASP A 122 9.86 16.37 -5.93
C ASP A 122 10.98 15.57 -5.24
N HIS A 123 11.62 16.14 -4.20
CA HIS A 123 12.74 15.51 -3.53
C HIS A 123 12.31 14.18 -2.86
N PRO A 124 13.05 13.07 -3.05
CA PRO A 124 12.65 11.75 -2.55
C PRO A 124 12.48 11.71 -1.03
N TYR A 125 13.37 12.35 -0.27
CA TYR A 125 13.22 12.43 1.19
C TYR A 125 11.96 13.20 1.63
N LYS A 126 11.53 14.23 0.88
CA LYS A 126 10.28 14.94 1.16
C LYS A 126 9.10 14.00 0.95
N ARG A 127 9.07 13.25 -0.17
CA ARG A 127 8.03 12.27 -0.47
C ARG A 127 7.93 11.12 0.54
N ILE A 128 9.06 10.67 1.10
CA ILE A 128 9.06 9.69 2.20
C ILE A 128 8.44 10.30 3.46
N VAL A 129 8.84 11.53 3.82
CA VAL A 129 8.26 12.22 4.98
C VAL A 129 6.75 12.44 4.80
N ASP A 130 6.34 12.93 3.62
CA ASP A 130 4.94 13.21 3.30
C ASP A 130 4.08 11.95 3.39
N ALA A 131 4.58 10.80 2.89
CA ALA A 131 3.87 9.54 3.02
C ALA A 131 3.57 9.18 4.50
N TYR A 132 4.49 9.45 5.42
CA TYR A 132 4.28 9.24 6.85
C TYR A 132 3.36 10.32 7.47
N VAL A 133 3.50 11.59 7.08
CA VAL A 133 2.63 12.69 7.52
C VAL A 133 1.18 12.41 7.12
N ASP A 134 0.94 12.02 5.87
CA ASP A 134 -0.37 11.69 5.30
C ASP A 134 -1.00 10.48 6.01
N ALA A 135 -0.18 9.54 6.48
CA ALA A 135 -0.61 8.43 7.32
C ALA A 135 -0.87 8.83 8.79
N GLY A 136 -0.58 10.08 9.16
CA GLY A 136 -0.83 10.63 10.48
C GLY A 136 0.29 10.40 11.49
N TYR A 137 1.52 10.20 11.03
CA TYR A 137 2.70 10.17 11.89
C TYR A 137 3.21 11.58 12.13
N VAL A 138 3.65 11.83 13.36
CA VAL A 138 4.56 12.95 13.62
C VAL A 138 5.91 12.60 13.05
N THR A 139 6.38 13.35 12.05
CA THR A 139 7.71 13.11 11.49
C THR A 139 8.70 14.09 12.08
N LEU A 140 9.89 13.60 12.45
CA LEU A 140 11.00 14.43 12.89
C LEU A 140 12.19 14.22 11.96
N ARG A 141 12.65 15.32 11.40
CA ARG A 141 13.92 15.44 10.72
C ARG A 141 14.85 16.29 11.59
N ILE A 142 16.08 15.85 11.80
CA ILE A 142 17.11 16.59 12.55
C ILE A 142 18.31 16.83 11.64
N GLU A 143 18.79 18.08 11.62
CA GLU A 143 19.98 18.44 10.86
C GLU A 143 21.20 17.69 11.41
N LYS A 144 22.15 17.37 10.52
CA LYS A 144 23.47 16.97 10.99
C LYS A 144 24.18 18.18 11.61
N SER A 145 25.08 17.91 12.54
CA SER A 145 25.89 18.91 13.22
C SER A 145 26.46 19.95 12.25
N GLY A 146 26.25 21.24 12.54
CA GLY A 146 26.75 22.35 11.74
C GLY A 146 26.03 22.59 10.41
N LEU A 147 24.92 21.90 10.13
CA LEU A 147 24.04 22.16 8.98
C LEU A 147 22.78 22.95 9.39
N GLY A 148 22.16 23.58 8.39
CA GLY A 148 21.00 24.44 8.58
C GLY A 148 21.29 25.57 9.57
N ASP A 149 20.31 25.90 10.42
CA ASP A 149 20.47 26.89 11.48
C ASP A 149 20.96 26.27 12.80
N SER A 150 21.69 25.13 12.75
CA SER A 150 22.31 24.57 13.95
C SER A 150 23.36 25.54 14.51
N LYS A 151 23.36 25.75 15.83
CA LYS A 151 24.17 26.77 16.50
C LYS A 151 25.24 26.14 17.36
N ASN A 152 26.48 26.63 17.23
CA ASN A 152 27.60 26.25 18.10
C ASN A 152 27.86 24.73 18.15
N THR A 153 27.61 24.03 17.05
CA THR A 153 27.90 22.60 16.89
C THR A 153 29.06 22.41 15.90
N PRO A 154 29.88 21.35 16.02
CA PRO A 154 30.95 21.07 15.06
C PRO A 154 30.44 20.98 13.60
N PRO A 155 31.23 21.38 12.59
CA PRO A 155 30.85 21.19 11.19
C PRO A 155 30.64 19.71 10.83
N CYS A 156 29.62 19.38 10.04
CA CYS A 156 29.26 18.00 9.67
C CYS A 156 30.45 17.20 9.12
N GLU A 157 31.25 17.81 8.25
CA GLU A 157 32.41 17.15 7.64
C GLU A 157 33.54 16.82 8.64
N SER A 158 33.50 17.41 9.83
CA SER A 158 34.47 17.13 10.91
C SER A 158 33.98 16.03 11.86
N CYS A 159 32.68 15.72 11.87
CA CYS A 159 32.08 14.70 12.71
C CYS A 159 32.43 13.29 12.22
N ASP A 160 32.76 12.41 13.15
CA ASP A 160 32.93 10.98 12.91
C ASP A 160 31.58 10.23 12.99
N LEU A 161 31.60 8.89 12.89
CA LEU A 161 30.38 8.08 12.89
C LEU A 161 29.68 8.11 14.25
N LEU A 162 30.46 8.06 15.34
CA LEU A 162 29.92 8.08 16.70
C LEU A 162 29.23 9.40 17.01
N ASP A 163 29.81 10.51 16.56
CA ASP A 163 29.20 11.84 16.63
C ASP A 163 27.86 11.88 15.90
N GLU A 164 27.78 11.26 14.72
CA GLU A 164 26.57 11.21 13.90
C GLU A 164 25.50 10.31 14.53
N ILE A 165 25.88 9.18 15.12
CA ILE A 165 24.95 8.33 15.88
C ILE A 165 24.38 9.11 17.07
N GLU A 166 25.22 9.82 17.83
CA GLU A 166 24.77 10.68 18.94
C GLU A 166 23.83 11.80 18.45
N ASN A 167 24.13 12.41 17.31
CA ASN A 167 23.29 13.44 16.68
C ASN A 167 21.86 12.91 16.43
N PHE A 168 21.72 11.73 15.82
CA PHE A 168 20.41 11.17 15.53
C PHE A 168 19.73 10.58 16.77
N GLU A 169 20.50 10.13 17.76
CA GLU A 169 19.97 9.73 19.08
C GLU A 169 19.39 10.93 19.84
N VAL A 170 19.98 12.12 19.72
CA VAL A 170 19.38 13.38 20.21
C VAL A 170 18.06 13.67 19.49
N GLY A 171 17.96 13.41 18.19
CA GLY A 171 16.71 13.49 17.43
C GLY A 171 15.63 12.56 17.98
N LEU A 172 15.97 11.29 18.25
CA LEU A 172 15.05 10.33 18.87
C LEU A 172 14.60 10.78 20.27
N LYS A 173 15.53 11.30 21.08
CA LYS A 173 15.23 11.84 22.41
C LYS A 173 14.28 13.03 22.34
N LYS A 174 14.49 13.95 21.40
CA LYS A 174 13.58 15.07 21.15
C LYS A 174 12.20 14.55 20.75
N LEU A 175 12.11 13.63 19.80
CA LEU A 175 10.85 13.04 19.34
C LEU A 175 10.06 12.41 20.50
N LYS A 176 10.73 11.63 21.35
CA LYS A 176 10.14 11.01 22.56
C LYS A 176 9.65 12.02 23.61
N SER A 177 10.20 13.23 23.63
CA SER A 177 9.83 14.28 24.59
C SER A 177 8.57 15.05 24.20
N LEU A 178 8.12 14.95 22.95
CA LEU A 178 6.97 15.70 22.45
C LEU A 178 5.67 15.15 23.09
N PRO A 179 4.81 16.01 23.67
CA PRO A 179 3.64 15.56 24.44
C PRO A 179 2.57 14.89 23.57
N TYR A 180 2.58 15.14 22.26
CA TYR A 180 1.67 14.58 21.27
C TYR A 180 2.27 13.37 20.52
N VAL A 181 3.42 12.86 20.95
CA VAL A 181 4.01 11.61 20.42
C VAL A 181 3.78 10.47 21.41
N ASP A 182 3.34 9.33 20.89
CA ASP A 182 3.40 8.06 21.61
C ASP A 182 4.82 7.47 21.48
N SER A 183 5.59 7.55 22.56
CA SER A 183 6.97 7.07 22.61
C SER A 183 7.12 5.55 22.43
N ASN A 184 6.03 4.80 22.51
CA ASN A 184 6.00 3.37 22.20
C ASN A 184 5.78 3.07 20.71
N GLN A 185 5.38 4.06 19.92
CA GLN A 185 4.98 3.92 18.52
C GLN A 185 5.91 4.73 17.61
N ILE A 186 7.22 4.57 17.81
CA ILE A 186 8.25 5.25 17.02
C ILE A 186 8.84 4.29 16.00
N ILE A 187 8.92 4.75 14.76
CA ILE A 187 9.62 4.10 13.65
C ILE A 187 10.87 4.90 13.30
N ILE A 188 11.99 4.23 13.08
CA ILE A 188 13.20 4.86 12.51
C ILE A 188 13.29 4.46 11.04
N VAL A 189 13.42 5.45 10.14
CA VAL A 189 13.61 5.22 8.70
C VAL A 189 15.01 5.66 8.32
N GLY A 190 15.85 4.73 7.87
CA GLY A 190 17.24 4.97 7.48
C GLY A 190 17.47 4.74 5.99
N HIS A 191 18.11 5.69 5.32
CA HIS A 191 18.51 5.56 3.92
C HIS A 191 20.03 5.46 3.80
N SER A 192 20.55 4.53 2.99
CA SER A 192 21.99 4.40 2.76
C SER A 192 22.73 4.22 4.08
N MET A 193 23.64 5.12 4.44
CA MET A 193 24.32 5.13 5.73
C MET A 193 23.37 5.20 6.95
N GLY A 194 22.16 5.71 6.78
CA GLY A 194 21.10 5.62 7.78
C GLY A 194 20.75 4.18 8.16
N GLY A 195 21.02 3.19 7.29
CA GLY A 195 20.90 1.77 7.58
C GLY A 195 22.01 1.19 8.48
N ILE A 196 23.10 1.93 8.71
CA ILE A 196 24.14 1.62 9.71
C ILE A 196 23.85 2.36 11.03
N VAL A 197 23.34 3.60 10.96
CA VAL A 197 23.03 4.43 12.13
C VAL A 197 21.73 3.97 12.83
N ALA A 198 20.67 3.63 12.09
CA ALA A 198 19.39 3.20 12.67
C ALA A 198 19.50 1.96 13.59
N PRO A 199 20.21 0.87 13.22
CA PRO A 199 20.40 -0.26 14.14
C PRO A 199 21.25 0.11 15.35
N ALA A 200 22.24 1.02 15.22
CA ALA A 200 23.04 1.51 16.35
C ALA A 200 22.18 2.18 17.44
N ILE A 201 21.17 2.94 17.00
CA ILE A 201 20.22 3.61 17.89
C ILE A 201 19.21 2.62 18.45
N SER A 202 18.58 1.80 17.60
CA SER A 202 17.53 0.87 18.03
C SER A 202 18.03 -0.29 18.90
N ALA A 203 19.32 -0.65 18.81
CA ALA A 203 19.94 -1.61 19.72
C ALA A 203 20.00 -1.12 21.17
N LYS A 204 20.06 0.21 21.38
CA LYS A 204 20.15 0.84 22.71
C LYS A 204 18.82 1.44 23.17
N ASN A 205 17.89 1.67 22.23
CA ASN A 205 16.66 2.38 22.46
C ASN A 205 15.46 1.57 21.99
N LYS A 206 14.49 1.38 22.89
CA LYS A 206 13.19 0.81 22.50
C LYS A 206 12.49 1.73 21.50
N VAL A 207 12.21 1.17 20.32
CA VAL A 207 11.38 1.71 19.23
C VAL A 207 10.53 0.57 18.68
N ALA A 208 9.43 0.88 18.00
CA ALA A 208 8.52 -0.14 17.50
C ALA A 208 9.06 -0.83 16.25
N GLY A 209 9.67 -0.06 15.35
CA GLY A 209 10.15 -0.56 14.07
C GLY A 209 11.34 0.22 13.51
N VAL A 210 12.10 -0.44 12.64
CA VAL A 210 13.18 0.14 11.84
C VAL A 210 12.94 -0.22 10.38
N VAL A 211 12.93 0.78 9.50
CA VAL A 211 12.88 0.60 8.04
C VAL A 211 14.22 1.07 7.47
N VAL A 212 14.85 0.27 6.63
CA VAL A 212 16.10 0.66 5.95
C VAL A 212 16.00 0.43 4.45
N TYR A 213 16.53 1.36 3.66
CA TYR A 213 16.60 1.26 2.19
C TYR A 213 18.04 1.44 1.70
N GLY A 214 18.48 0.55 0.80
CA GLY A 214 19.73 0.71 0.05
C GLY A 214 20.96 0.78 0.95
N THR A 215 21.15 -0.20 1.83
CA THR A 215 22.25 -0.22 2.82
C THR A 215 23.14 -1.45 2.65
N THR A 216 24.21 -1.54 3.43
CA THR A 216 25.11 -2.70 3.46
C THR A 216 25.09 -3.40 4.84
N ALA A 217 25.49 -4.66 4.84
CA ALA A 217 25.66 -5.52 6.02
C ALA A 217 27.12 -5.90 6.28
N LYS A 218 27.99 -5.73 5.27
CA LYS A 218 29.39 -6.15 5.32
C LYS A 218 30.27 -5.03 5.85
N SER A 219 31.53 -5.37 6.13
CA SER A 219 32.50 -4.36 6.57
C SER A 219 32.76 -3.33 5.46
N TRP A 220 33.15 -2.12 5.84
CA TRP A 220 33.37 -1.04 4.86
C TRP A 220 34.45 -1.39 3.83
N PHE A 221 35.51 -2.10 4.25
CA PHE A 221 36.54 -2.62 3.35
C PHE A 221 35.91 -3.54 2.29
N GLU A 222 35.18 -4.58 2.69
CA GLU A 222 34.56 -5.51 1.73
C GLU A 222 33.61 -4.78 0.77
N TYR A 223 32.81 -3.86 1.30
CA TYR A 223 31.88 -3.04 0.52
C TYR A 223 32.63 -2.20 -0.51
N GLN A 224 33.69 -1.49 -0.10
CA GLN A 224 34.40 -0.56 -0.97
C GLN A 224 35.08 -1.28 -2.14
N ILE A 225 35.66 -2.45 -1.90
CA ILE A 225 36.26 -3.29 -2.96
C ILE A 225 35.22 -3.69 -4.00
N GLU A 226 34.07 -4.19 -3.56
CA GLU A 226 33.01 -4.62 -4.48
C GLU A 226 32.37 -3.43 -5.20
N MET A 227 32.21 -2.30 -4.50
CA MET A 227 31.71 -1.05 -5.06
C MET A 227 32.58 -0.55 -6.22
N TYR A 228 33.91 -0.56 -6.07
CA TYR A 228 34.80 -0.20 -7.19
C TYR A 228 34.67 -1.16 -8.37
N ARG A 229 34.55 -2.46 -8.12
CA ARG A 229 34.36 -3.46 -9.18
C ARG A 229 33.08 -3.20 -9.99
N VAL A 230 31.97 -2.92 -9.29
CA VAL A 230 30.67 -2.67 -9.92
C VAL A 230 30.66 -1.32 -10.62
N GLN A 231 31.00 -0.24 -9.92
CA GLN A 231 30.85 1.12 -10.47
C GLN A 231 31.86 1.44 -11.57
N ASN A 232 33.09 0.92 -11.51
CA ASN A 232 34.05 1.13 -12.60
C ASN A 232 33.62 0.37 -13.86
N ALA A 233 33.02 -0.82 -13.73
CA ALA A 233 32.45 -1.53 -14.86
C ALA A 233 31.27 -0.75 -15.48
N LEU A 234 30.38 -0.18 -14.65
CA LEU A 234 29.28 0.68 -15.11
C LEU A 234 29.79 1.98 -15.76
N ALA A 235 30.95 2.49 -15.35
CA ALA A 235 31.63 3.62 -15.98
C ALA A 235 32.20 3.29 -17.38
N GLY A 236 32.08 2.03 -17.84
CA GLY A 236 32.59 1.57 -19.13
C GLY A 236 34.09 1.28 -19.12
N MET A 237 34.72 1.16 -17.94
CA MET A 237 36.12 0.79 -17.83
C MET A 237 36.34 -0.64 -18.33
N ASN A 238 37.43 -0.88 -19.06
CA ASN A 238 37.75 -2.20 -19.59
C ASN A 238 37.94 -3.21 -18.44
N PRO A 239 37.46 -4.47 -18.54
CA PRO A 239 37.56 -5.44 -17.44
C PRO A 239 38.96 -5.66 -16.83
N ILE A 240 40.03 -5.52 -17.62
CA ILE A 240 41.41 -5.60 -17.09
C ILE A 240 41.77 -4.39 -16.23
N GLU A 241 41.34 -3.20 -16.63
CA GLU A 241 41.52 -1.97 -15.86
C GLU A 241 40.66 -1.99 -14.60
N VAL A 242 39.44 -2.52 -14.67
CA VAL A 242 38.59 -2.76 -13.49
C VAL A 242 39.30 -3.68 -12.50
N GLU A 243 39.81 -4.82 -12.96
CA GLU A 243 40.55 -5.75 -12.10
C GLU A 243 41.77 -5.08 -11.45
N GLN A 244 42.57 -4.35 -12.23
CA GLN A 244 43.74 -3.64 -11.71
C GLN A 244 43.35 -2.56 -10.70
N SER A 245 42.25 -1.83 -10.95
CA SER A 245 41.74 -0.82 -10.02
C SER A 245 41.35 -1.44 -8.68
N VAL A 246 40.75 -2.64 -8.69
CA VAL A 246 40.38 -3.37 -7.47
C VAL A 246 41.62 -3.87 -6.72
N ILE A 247 42.61 -4.41 -7.44
CA ILE A 247 43.89 -4.85 -6.85
C ILE A 247 44.60 -3.68 -6.16
N ASP A 248 44.62 -2.52 -6.80
CA ASP A 248 45.25 -1.31 -6.25
C ASP A 248 44.53 -0.80 -4.99
N GLN A 249 43.24 -1.10 -4.82
CA GLN A 249 42.47 -0.77 -3.63
C GLN A 249 42.77 -1.71 -2.45
N TYR A 250 43.25 -2.95 -2.66
CA TYR A 250 43.50 -3.91 -1.58
C TYR A 250 44.55 -3.43 -0.58
N ASP A 251 45.71 -2.98 -1.07
CA ASP A 251 46.78 -2.49 -0.21
C ASP A 251 46.33 -1.26 0.60
N LEU A 252 45.70 -0.30 -0.07
CA LEU A 252 45.22 0.93 0.56
C LEU A 252 44.16 0.66 1.63
N ASN A 253 43.16 -0.16 1.30
CA ASN A 253 42.14 -0.57 2.25
C ASN A 253 42.75 -1.30 3.44
N TYR A 254 43.66 -2.26 3.20
CA TYR A 254 44.29 -3.01 4.27
C TYR A 254 45.12 -2.09 5.19
N ARG A 255 45.93 -1.19 4.63
CA ARG A 255 46.75 -0.25 5.41
C ARG A 255 45.90 0.72 6.22
N TYR A 256 44.86 1.27 5.62
CA TYR A 256 44.00 2.25 6.28
C TYR A 256 43.03 1.62 7.28
N PHE A 257 42.22 0.65 6.83
CA PHE A 257 41.15 0.05 7.61
C PHE A 257 41.61 -1.02 8.59
N VAL A 258 42.67 -1.78 8.27
CA VAL A 258 43.14 -2.89 9.14
C VAL A 258 44.38 -2.50 9.93
N LYS A 259 45.43 -1.98 9.28
CA LYS A 259 46.66 -1.54 9.97
C LYS A 259 46.50 -0.20 10.68
N LYS A 260 45.43 0.55 10.41
CA LYS A 260 45.13 1.86 11.02
C LYS A 260 46.23 2.90 10.77
N GLU A 261 46.93 2.79 9.65
CA GLU A 261 47.90 3.80 9.21
C GLU A 261 47.20 5.14 8.96
N LYS A 262 47.91 6.25 9.18
CA LYS A 262 47.39 7.59 8.88
C LYS A 262 47.40 7.83 7.37
N LEU A 263 46.38 8.51 6.85
CA LEU A 263 46.31 8.86 5.43
C LEU A 263 47.53 9.68 4.98
N GLU A 264 48.05 10.55 5.84
CA GLU A 264 49.25 11.37 5.58
C GLU A 264 50.51 10.52 5.42
N ASP A 265 50.58 9.37 6.10
CA ASP A 265 51.70 8.44 5.99
C ASP A 265 51.56 7.55 4.75
N ILE A 266 50.34 7.12 4.43
CA ILE A 266 50.02 6.38 3.20
C ILE A 266 50.32 7.23 1.96
N ALA A 267 49.93 8.50 1.99
CA ALA A 267 50.13 9.49 0.92
C ALA A 267 51.59 9.88 0.66
N LYS A 268 52.57 9.36 1.44
CA LYS A 268 53.99 9.52 1.11
C LYS A 268 54.39 8.66 -0.10
N ASP A 269 53.66 7.58 -0.38
CA ASP A 269 53.81 6.82 -1.60
C ASP A 269 53.07 7.52 -2.76
N PRO A 270 53.74 7.89 -3.86
CA PRO A 270 53.11 8.64 -4.96
C PRO A 270 51.94 7.91 -5.64
N LYS A 271 51.99 6.58 -5.73
CA LYS A 271 50.90 5.78 -6.31
C LYS A 271 49.70 5.79 -5.37
N ALA A 272 49.94 5.60 -4.08
CA ALA A 272 48.91 5.64 -3.06
C ALA A 272 48.24 7.02 -2.96
N ASP A 273 49.02 8.10 -2.95
CA ASP A 273 48.49 9.48 -2.92
C ASP A 273 47.61 9.77 -4.13
N SER A 274 48.05 9.34 -5.33
CA SER A 274 47.26 9.49 -6.54
C SER A 274 45.89 8.82 -6.40
N ILE A 275 45.85 7.55 -5.97
CA ILE A 275 44.59 6.80 -5.82
C ILE A 275 43.72 7.40 -4.71
N LEU A 276 44.30 7.76 -3.57
CA LEU A 276 43.58 8.41 -2.47
C LEU A 276 42.89 9.69 -2.96
N ARG A 277 43.57 10.51 -3.75
CA ARG A 277 42.99 11.75 -4.29
C ARG A 277 41.93 11.51 -5.34
N THR A 278 42.16 10.58 -6.27
CA THR A 278 41.25 10.36 -7.40
C THR A 278 40.04 9.53 -7.04
N SER A 279 40.19 8.56 -6.13
CA SER A 279 39.15 7.57 -5.85
C SER A 279 38.52 7.73 -4.48
N TRP A 280 39.26 8.26 -3.49
CA TRP A 280 38.76 8.49 -2.13
C TRP A 280 38.50 9.97 -1.83
N GLU A 281 38.70 10.86 -2.81
CA GLU A 281 38.57 12.32 -2.64
C GLU A 281 39.43 12.86 -1.49
N TYR A 282 40.63 12.28 -1.29
CA TYR A 282 41.51 12.69 -0.21
C TYR A 282 41.95 14.15 -0.38
N ASN A 283 41.60 14.98 0.60
CA ASN A 283 41.91 16.41 0.56
C ASN A 283 43.37 16.75 0.97
N GLY A 284 44.20 15.76 1.29
CA GLY A 284 45.54 15.97 1.83
C GLY A 284 45.60 16.23 3.35
N LYS A 285 44.46 16.20 4.05
CA LYS A 285 44.37 16.52 5.48
C LYS A 285 43.16 15.84 6.14
N GLY A 286 43.32 14.56 6.44
CA GLY A 286 42.36 13.77 7.24
C GLY A 286 40.91 13.71 6.76
N LYS A 287 40.58 14.05 5.50
CA LYS A 287 39.23 13.86 4.95
C LYS A 287 39.25 13.06 3.65
N ILE A 288 38.29 12.13 3.53
CA ILE A 288 38.01 11.31 2.35
C ILE A 288 36.50 11.23 2.17
N TYR A 289 36.02 11.12 0.93
CA TYR A 289 34.60 11.10 0.57
C TYR A 289 33.83 12.26 1.21
N SER A 290 34.44 13.45 1.21
CA SER A 290 33.90 14.67 1.82
C SER A 290 33.57 14.59 3.33
N ARG A 291 34.07 13.58 4.06
CA ARG A 291 33.89 13.41 5.52
C ARG A 291 35.24 13.25 6.22
N ASN A 292 35.23 13.41 7.54
CA ASN A 292 36.34 13.05 8.40
C ASN A 292 36.75 11.59 8.13
N ALA A 293 38.04 11.32 7.91
CA ALA A 293 38.53 9.97 7.64
C ALA A 293 38.13 8.98 8.76
N GLU A 294 38.13 9.41 10.02
CA GLU A 294 37.69 8.59 11.16
C GLU A 294 36.26 8.09 11.03
N TYR A 295 35.39 8.80 10.32
CA TYR A 295 34.03 8.35 10.03
C TYR A 295 34.06 6.96 9.36
N TRP A 296 34.85 6.81 8.31
CA TRP A 296 34.97 5.57 7.54
C TRP A 296 35.72 4.48 8.30
N ARG A 297 36.76 4.87 9.05
CA ARG A 297 37.50 3.93 9.90
C ARG A 297 36.62 3.35 10.99
N GLN A 298 35.74 4.17 11.57
CA GLN A 298 34.76 3.73 12.54
C GLN A 298 33.68 2.85 11.91
N ILE A 299 33.22 3.13 10.69
CA ILE A 299 32.28 2.24 9.97
C ILE A 299 32.90 0.84 9.84
N GLN A 300 34.16 0.73 9.42
CA GLN A 300 34.86 -0.56 9.33
C GLN A 300 34.80 -1.35 10.64
N ASP A 301 35.05 -0.67 11.77
CA ASP A 301 35.12 -1.30 13.09
C ASP A 301 33.74 -1.42 13.74
N TYR A 302 32.71 -0.81 13.16
CA TYR A 302 31.39 -0.75 13.75
C TYR A 302 30.74 -2.13 13.66
N PRO A 303 30.13 -2.65 14.73
CA PRO A 303 29.66 -4.02 14.75
C PRO A 303 28.29 -4.11 14.06
N HIS A 304 28.27 -4.02 12.72
CA HIS A 304 27.05 -3.90 11.90
C HIS A 304 25.99 -4.94 12.25
N LEU A 305 26.37 -6.23 12.20
CA LEU A 305 25.44 -7.34 12.48
C LEU A 305 25.11 -7.48 13.97
N GLU A 306 26.01 -7.09 14.88
CA GLU A 306 25.73 -7.13 16.32
C GLU A 306 24.65 -6.13 16.71
N ASN A 307 24.63 -4.93 16.09
CA ASN A 307 23.55 -3.97 16.30
C ASN A 307 22.21 -4.50 15.77
N TRP A 308 22.22 -5.19 14.62
CA TRP A 308 21.03 -5.86 14.10
C TRP A 308 20.57 -7.03 14.98
N LYS A 309 21.49 -7.78 15.58
CA LYS A 309 21.16 -8.80 16.59
C LYS A 309 20.51 -8.19 17.82
N ASN A 310 21.03 -7.06 18.29
CA ASN A 310 20.61 -6.43 19.55
C ASN A 310 19.35 -5.57 19.44
N THR A 311 18.85 -5.32 18.22
CA THR A 311 17.58 -4.59 18.06
C THR A 311 16.39 -5.45 18.51
N THR A 312 15.51 -4.84 19.30
CA THR A 312 14.22 -5.46 19.69
C THR A 312 13.06 -5.00 18.80
N ALA A 313 13.34 -4.07 17.88
CA ALA A 313 12.36 -3.55 16.94
C ALA A 313 12.01 -4.60 15.88
N LYS A 314 10.82 -4.49 15.29
CA LYS A 314 10.57 -5.12 13.98
C LYS A 314 11.42 -4.40 12.94
N VAL A 315 11.82 -5.09 11.87
CA VAL A 315 12.72 -4.57 10.84
C VAL A 315 12.14 -4.82 9.43
N LEU A 316 12.04 -3.76 8.64
CA LEU A 316 11.82 -3.86 7.19
C LEU A 316 13.11 -3.48 6.48
N VAL A 317 13.65 -4.42 5.72
CA VAL A 317 14.79 -4.18 4.83
C VAL A 317 14.25 -4.00 3.42
N GLN A 318 14.59 -2.90 2.77
CA GLN A 318 14.16 -2.54 1.43
C GLN A 318 15.35 -2.47 0.49
N PHE A 319 15.24 -3.08 -0.69
CA PHE A 319 16.31 -3.15 -1.68
C PHE A 319 15.78 -2.81 -3.08
N GLY A 320 16.42 -1.85 -3.75
CA GLY A 320 16.17 -1.55 -5.16
C GLY A 320 17.08 -2.39 -6.07
N GLU A 321 16.51 -3.10 -7.04
CA GLU A 321 17.29 -4.02 -7.90
C GLU A 321 18.24 -3.32 -8.87
N SER A 322 18.09 -2.00 -9.05
CA SER A 322 18.93 -1.15 -9.91
C SER A 322 19.84 -0.23 -9.10
N ASP A 323 19.92 -0.43 -7.78
CA ASP A 323 20.78 0.34 -6.90
C ASP A 323 22.26 0.04 -7.19
N PHE A 324 22.99 1.01 -7.74
CA PHE A 324 24.42 0.88 -8.05
C PHE A 324 25.34 1.29 -6.88
N GLN A 325 24.79 1.83 -5.79
CA GLN A 325 25.55 2.19 -4.59
C GLN A 325 25.44 1.07 -3.54
N ALA A 326 24.24 0.55 -3.30
CA ALA A 326 23.99 -0.59 -2.42
C ALA A 326 23.53 -1.82 -3.23
N PHE A 327 24.35 -2.22 -4.19
CA PHE A 327 24.09 -3.21 -5.25
C PHE A 327 23.90 -4.66 -4.79
N SER A 328 24.20 -4.99 -3.54
CA SER A 328 24.17 -6.37 -3.04
C SER A 328 22.83 -6.69 -2.37
N LYS A 329 21.96 -7.43 -3.07
CA LYS A 329 20.77 -8.06 -2.47
C LYS A 329 21.15 -9.00 -1.31
N SER A 330 22.30 -9.67 -1.43
CA SER A 330 22.83 -10.55 -0.38
C SER A 330 23.08 -9.80 0.93
N ASP A 331 23.51 -8.55 0.89
CA ASP A 331 23.72 -7.75 2.11
C ASP A 331 22.40 -7.51 2.82
N HIS A 332 21.38 -7.10 2.06
CA HIS A 332 20.03 -6.87 2.58
C HIS A 332 19.43 -8.15 3.16
N GLN A 333 19.62 -9.28 2.47
CA GLN A 333 19.21 -10.59 2.98
C GLN A 333 20.00 -10.99 4.23
N GLN A 334 21.29 -10.63 4.33
CA GLN A 334 22.11 -10.90 5.51
C GLN A 334 21.62 -10.15 6.75
N ILE A 335 21.12 -8.92 6.59
CA ILE A 335 20.45 -8.19 7.68
C ILE A 335 19.23 -8.98 8.15
N VAL A 336 18.36 -9.40 7.22
CA VAL A 336 17.16 -10.20 7.55
C VAL A 336 17.52 -11.51 8.24
N ASN A 337 18.52 -12.22 7.72
CA ASN A 337 19.00 -13.47 8.29
C ASN A 337 19.52 -13.26 9.71
N THR A 338 20.31 -12.20 9.94
CA THR A 338 20.86 -11.87 11.25
C THR A 338 19.74 -11.57 12.25
N VAL A 339 18.82 -10.67 11.91
CA VAL A 339 17.71 -10.32 12.80
C VAL A 339 16.83 -11.53 13.08
N ASN A 340 16.44 -12.31 12.07
CA ASN A 340 15.57 -13.46 12.26
C ASN A 340 16.25 -14.65 12.95
N HIS A 341 17.58 -14.76 12.89
CA HIS A 341 18.31 -15.77 13.64
C HIS A 341 18.20 -15.53 15.15
N PHE A 342 18.37 -14.29 15.59
CA PHE A 342 18.33 -13.94 17.01
C PHE A 342 16.94 -13.54 17.52
N ASN A 343 16.08 -13.05 16.62
CA ASN A 343 14.71 -12.61 16.90
C ASN A 343 13.77 -13.12 15.78
N PRO A 344 13.36 -14.41 15.81
CA PRO A 344 12.58 -15.01 14.73
C PRO A 344 11.31 -14.25 14.36
N GLY A 345 11.14 -13.98 13.06
CA GLY A 345 9.98 -13.27 12.51
C GLY A 345 9.98 -11.76 12.80
N ASN A 346 11.11 -11.17 13.19
CA ASN A 346 11.24 -9.73 13.37
C ASN A 346 11.68 -8.98 12.11
N ALA A 347 12.26 -9.64 11.11
CA ALA A 347 12.71 -8.99 9.88
C ALA A 347 12.09 -9.54 8.60
N THR A 348 11.82 -8.65 7.65
CA THR A 348 11.36 -8.98 6.30
C THR A 348 12.15 -8.20 5.25
N LEU A 349 12.49 -8.84 4.13
CA LEU A 349 13.07 -8.20 2.96
C LEU A 349 11.97 -7.87 1.95
N LYS A 350 11.97 -6.65 1.42
CA LYS A 350 11.15 -6.25 0.27
C LYS A 350 12.05 -5.71 -0.84
N THR A 351 11.88 -6.24 -2.05
CA THR A 351 12.64 -5.82 -3.23
C THR A 351 11.77 -5.00 -4.18
N TYR A 352 12.40 -4.05 -4.87
CA TYR A 352 11.76 -3.18 -5.84
C TYR A 352 12.47 -3.32 -7.19
N PRO A 353 11.84 -4.00 -8.14
CA PRO A 353 12.36 -4.08 -9.50
C PRO A 353 12.57 -2.68 -10.07
N LEU A 354 13.62 -2.55 -10.87
CA LEU A 354 13.97 -1.34 -11.62
C LEU A 354 14.24 -0.09 -10.77
N THR A 355 14.35 -0.22 -9.44
CA THR A 355 14.46 0.91 -8.53
C THR A 355 15.90 1.10 -8.07
N ASP A 356 16.38 2.33 -8.04
CA ASP A 356 17.79 2.66 -7.74
C ASP A 356 18.01 3.26 -6.34
N HIS A 357 19.25 3.72 -6.07
CA HIS A 357 19.63 4.32 -4.79
C HIS A 357 18.86 5.59 -4.44
N PHE A 358 18.34 6.31 -5.43
CA PHE A 358 17.60 7.56 -5.25
C PHE A 358 16.09 7.32 -5.20
N PHE A 359 15.69 6.06 -4.99
CA PHE A 359 14.29 5.61 -5.01
C PHE A 359 13.63 5.73 -6.39
N ALA A 360 14.39 5.94 -7.46
CA ALA A 360 13.85 6.18 -8.80
C ALA A 360 13.65 4.87 -9.57
N LYS A 361 12.59 4.75 -10.38
CA LYS A 361 12.38 3.63 -11.32
C LYS A 361 13.28 3.77 -12.55
N SER A 362 14.58 3.73 -12.33
CA SER A 362 15.60 4.05 -13.33
C SER A 362 15.76 3.04 -14.45
N GLY A 363 15.11 1.86 -14.38
CA GLY A 363 15.28 0.79 -15.35
C GLY A 363 16.37 -0.16 -14.87
N THR A 364 17.49 -0.24 -15.57
CA THR A 364 18.66 -1.05 -15.20
C THR A 364 19.62 -0.30 -14.30
N MET A 365 20.54 -1.03 -13.64
CA MET A 365 21.63 -0.45 -12.86
C MET A 365 22.53 0.48 -13.71
N GLN A 366 22.73 0.13 -14.99
CA GLN A 366 23.48 0.97 -15.94
C GLN A 366 22.77 2.29 -16.23
N GLU A 367 21.45 2.27 -16.45
CA GLU A 367 20.67 3.49 -16.69
C GLU A 367 20.66 4.40 -15.46
N ALA A 368 20.55 3.82 -14.26
CA ALA A 368 20.68 4.55 -13.00
C ALA A 368 22.05 5.23 -12.87
N TYR A 369 23.13 4.49 -13.14
CA TYR A 369 24.50 5.02 -13.11
C TYR A 369 24.71 6.14 -14.13
N ASN A 370 24.20 5.99 -15.36
CA ASN A 370 24.32 7.01 -16.41
C ASN A 370 23.61 8.32 -15.98
N LYS A 371 22.39 8.23 -15.45
CA LYS A 371 21.67 9.41 -14.94
C LYS A 371 22.45 10.10 -13.81
N PHE A 372 23.01 9.33 -12.90
CA PHE A 372 23.83 9.86 -11.81
C PHE A 372 25.11 10.55 -12.30
N SER A 373 25.90 9.86 -13.12
CA SER A 373 27.19 10.37 -13.62
C SER A 373 27.04 11.58 -14.55
N GLU A 374 25.92 11.69 -15.25
CA GLU A 374 25.56 12.85 -16.07
C GLU A 374 24.93 14.01 -15.27
N GLY A 375 24.77 13.85 -13.95
CA GLY A 375 24.21 14.87 -13.06
C GLY A 375 22.70 15.11 -13.22
N LYS A 376 21.96 14.12 -13.78
CA LYS A 376 20.51 14.20 -14.04
C LYS A 376 19.66 13.91 -12.79
N TYR A 377 19.99 14.58 -11.68
CA TYR A 377 19.31 14.36 -10.39
C TYR A 377 17.82 14.72 -10.42
N GLU A 378 17.43 15.78 -11.14
CA GLU A 378 16.01 16.14 -11.31
C GLU A 378 15.23 15.02 -11.99
N GLN A 379 15.80 14.37 -13.01
CA GLN A 379 15.18 13.22 -13.66
C GLN A 379 15.02 12.03 -12.70
N LEU A 380 16.04 11.74 -11.88
CA LEU A 380 15.94 10.70 -10.85
C LEU A 380 14.82 11.01 -9.84
N PHE A 381 14.67 12.28 -9.46
CA PHE A 381 13.60 12.69 -8.55
C PHE A 381 12.23 12.58 -9.20
N ASP A 382 12.07 12.97 -10.47
CA ASP A 382 10.81 12.84 -11.20
C ASP A 382 10.38 11.37 -11.38
N GLU A 383 11.33 10.46 -11.55
CA GLU A 383 11.09 9.02 -11.72
C GLU A 383 10.93 8.24 -10.40
N TYR A 384 10.76 8.93 -9.27
CA TYR A 384 10.56 8.32 -7.95
C TYR A 384 9.53 7.19 -7.95
N ASN A 385 9.87 6.11 -7.25
CA ASN A 385 9.01 4.97 -7.01
C ASN A 385 8.18 5.18 -5.73
N PRO A 386 6.88 5.52 -5.83
CA PRO A 386 6.05 5.75 -4.64
C PRO A 386 5.89 4.51 -3.76
N GLU A 387 6.05 3.31 -4.30
CA GLU A 387 5.90 2.06 -3.56
C GLU A 387 6.89 1.92 -2.39
N VAL A 388 8.07 2.55 -2.47
CA VAL A 388 9.06 2.46 -1.41
C VAL A 388 8.55 3.13 -0.13
N GLY A 389 8.09 4.38 -0.24
CA GLY A 389 7.49 5.12 0.87
C GLY A 389 6.15 4.53 1.32
N LEU A 390 5.25 4.24 0.37
CA LEU A 390 3.91 3.72 0.69
C LEU A 390 3.96 2.41 1.46
N SER A 391 4.86 1.50 1.09
CA SER A 391 4.95 0.22 1.80
C SER A 391 5.80 0.26 3.06
N ALA A 392 6.72 1.22 3.21
CA ALA A 392 7.33 1.53 4.51
C ALA A 392 6.26 1.97 5.52
N VAL A 393 5.34 2.85 5.10
CA VAL A 393 4.19 3.30 5.89
C VAL A 393 3.23 2.15 6.18
N GLN A 394 2.86 1.35 5.18
CA GLN A 394 2.00 0.18 5.38
C GLN A 394 2.59 -0.77 6.42
N TRP A 395 3.84 -1.18 6.25
CA TRP A 395 4.52 -2.06 7.18
C TRP A 395 4.63 -1.43 8.58
N SER A 396 4.86 -0.12 8.66
CA SER A 396 4.91 0.61 9.93
C SER A 396 3.57 0.54 10.65
N ASN A 397 2.45 0.76 9.96
CA ASN A 397 1.11 0.62 10.51
C ASN A 397 0.86 -0.82 10.98
N ASP A 398 1.33 -1.81 10.23
CA ASP A 398 1.22 -3.23 10.58
C ASP A 398 2.05 -3.59 11.84
N VAL A 399 3.16 -2.91 12.08
CA VAL A 399 3.96 -3.07 13.30
C VAL A 399 3.28 -2.42 14.50
N LEU A 400 2.72 -1.23 14.32
CA LEU A 400 2.11 -0.44 15.40
C LEU A 400 0.74 -0.97 15.82
N SER A 401 -0.03 -1.53 14.88
CA SER A 401 -1.32 -2.18 15.16
C SER A 401 -1.21 -3.45 16.01
N LYS A 402 0.00 -4.00 16.20
CA LYS A 402 0.25 -5.27 16.93
C LYS A 402 0.44 -5.14 18.45
N LYS A 403 0.12 -4.00 19.06
CA LYS A 403 0.24 -3.83 20.53
C LYS A 403 -1.01 -4.16 21.35
N ASP A 404 -2.09 -4.50 20.68
CA ASP A 404 -3.14 -5.33 21.26
C ASP A 404 -2.95 -6.74 20.71
N GLU A 405 -2.88 -7.76 21.55
CA GLU A 405 -3.09 -9.14 21.09
C GLU A 405 -4.54 -9.26 20.59
N VAL A 406 -4.74 -8.87 19.34
CA VAL A 406 -5.70 -9.47 18.44
C VAL A 406 -4.96 -9.67 17.14
N LYS A 407 -4.81 -10.94 16.74
CA LYS A 407 -4.39 -11.43 15.43
C LYS A 407 -4.31 -10.34 14.34
N LEU A 408 -3.11 -10.21 13.77
CA LEU A 408 -2.85 -9.76 12.39
C LEU A 408 -4.12 -9.81 11.52
N LEU A 409 -4.67 -8.65 11.16
CA LEU A 409 -5.47 -8.55 9.95
C LEU A 409 -4.50 -8.05 8.88
N GLU A 410 -4.17 -8.94 7.94
CA GLU A 410 -3.88 -8.56 6.56
C GLU A 410 -5.04 -7.68 6.03
N LYS A 411 -5.13 -7.37 4.74
CA LYS A 411 -6.46 -7.06 4.17
C LYS A 411 -7.32 -8.32 4.29
N ALA A 412 -7.88 -8.51 5.47
CA ALA A 412 -8.45 -9.72 5.96
C ALA A 412 -9.86 -9.38 6.42
N TRP A 413 -10.73 -10.36 6.23
CA TRP A 413 -12.13 -10.29 6.54
C TRP A 413 -12.31 -10.13 8.06
N LYS A 414 -12.77 -8.94 8.47
CA LYS A 414 -13.09 -8.64 9.87
C LYS A 414 -14.51 -9.10 10.17
N LYS A 415 -14.66 -10.06 11.10
CA LYS A 415 -15.98 -10.46 11.59
C LYS A 415 -16.72 -9.26 12.22
N LEU A 416 -17.97 -9.08 11.82
CA LEU A 416 -18.89 -8.07 12.33
C LEU A 416 -19.74 -8.65 13.47
N ASN A 417 -20.29 -7.76 14.29
CA ASN A 417 -21.15 -8.15 15.39
C ASN A 417 -22.60 -8.28 14.92
N THR A 418 -23.03 -9.50 14.61
CA THR A 418 -24.41 -9.81 14.20
C THR A 418 -25.10 -10.74 15.18
N ASP A 419 -26.42 -10.75 15.18
CA ASP A 419 -27.21 -11.69 15.98
C ASP A 419 -26.79 -13.14 15.73
N ARG A 420 -26.72 -13.94 16.79
CA ARG A 420 -26.41 -15.36 16.67
C ARG A 420 -27.53 -16.07 15.90
N TYR A 421 -27.17 -16.67 14.77
CA TYR A 421 -28.03 -17.54 13.99
C TYR A 421 -27.37 -18.93 13.87
N PRO A 422 -28.05 -20.03 14.23
CA PRO A 422 -27.47 -21.38 14.15
C PRO A 422 -27.17 -21.87 12.73
N GLY A 423 -27.82 -21.29 11.72
CA GLY A 423 -27.53 -21.53 10.31
C GLY A 423 -26.62 -20.47 9.71
N LYS A 424 -26.57 -20.42 8.38
CA LYS A 424 -25.93 -19.32 7.65
C LYS A 424 -26.92 -18.16 7.46
N GLN A 425 -26.48 -16.94 7.68
CA GLN A 425 -27.19 -15.76 7.19
C GLN A 425 -27.07 -15.73 5.66
N ASP A 426 -28.13 -15.30 4.97
CA ASP A 426 -28.31 -15.68 3.57
C ASP A 426 -27.88 -14.62 2.56
N ASP A 427 -28.18 -13.35 2.81
CA ASP A 427 -27.82 -12.27 1.90
C ASP A 427 -27.61 -10.96 2.64
N ILE A 428 -26.79 -10.10 2.05
CA ILE A 428 -26.41 -8.78 2.56
C ILE A 428 -26.32 -7.81 1.40
N ALA A 429 -26.81 -6.59 1.54
CA ALA A 429 -26.73 -5.57 0.52
C ALA A 429 -26.39 -4.21 1.15
N PHE A 430 -25.48 -3.48 0.51
CA PHE A 430 -25.09 -2.13 0.89
C PHE A 430 -25.35 -1.17 -0.27
N ILE A 431 -25.88 0.01 0.04
CA ILE A 431 -26.09 1.08 -0.96
C ILE A 431 -24.94 2.09 -0.97
N ASN A 432 -24.13 2.12 0.10
CA ASN A 432 -22.90 2.89 0.24
C ASN A 432 -22.00 2.25 1.32
N GLU A 433 -20.90 2.89 1.73
CA GLU A 433 -19.95 2.34 2.70
C GLU A 433 -20.50 2.18 4.13
N THR A 434 -21.58 2.88 4.46
CA THR A 434 -22.10 2.97 5.82
C THR A 434 -23.50 2.37 5.97
N GLU A 435 -24.31 2.34 4.91
CA GLU A 435 -25.71 1.92 4.98
C GLU A 435 -25.97 0.61 4.24
N GLY A 436 -26.53 -0.38 4.96
CA GLY A 436 -26.79 -1.71 4.42
C GLY A 436 -27.75 -2.55 5.26
N TRP A 437 -28.18 -3.68 4.68
CA TRP A 437 -29.13 -4.62 5.27
C TRP A 437 -28.65 -6.06 5.11
N TYR A 438 -28.97 -6.93 6.06
CA TYR A 438 -28.83 -8.38 5.89
C TYR A 438 -30.10 -9.13 6.30
N VAL A 439 -30.22 -10.36 5.82
CA VAL A 439 -31.36 -11.24 6.09
C VAL A 439 -30.95 -12.68 6.43
N ASN A 440 -31.85 -13.42 7.08
CA ASN A 440 -31.61 -14.82 7.42
C ASN A 440 -32.90 -15.68 7.46
N GLY A 441 -32.71 -16.97 7.70
CA GLY A 441 -33.78 -17.96 7.76
C GLY A 441 -34.66 -17.96 9.02
N TYR A 442 -34.44 -17.08 10.00
CA TYR A 442 -35.45 -16.81 11.05
C TYR A 442 -36.53 -15.81 10.59
N GLY A 443 -36.46 -15.37 9.34
CA GLY A 443 -37.35 -14.35 8.83
C GLY A 443 -37.01 -12.99 9.43
N SER A 444 -35.72 -12.75 9.72
CA SER A 444 -35.25 -11.46 10.22
C SER A 444 -34.65 -10.59 9.12
N ILE A 445 -34.84 -9.28 9.25
CA ILE A 445 -34.17 -8.25 8.45
C ILE A 445 -33.49 -7.28 9.42
N HIS A 446 -32.21 -7.01 9.18
CA HIS A 446 -31.38 -6.13 10.00
C HIS A 446 -30.81 -4.99 9.15
N HIS A 447 -30.64 -3.82 9.75
CA HIS A 447 -30.15 -2.59 9.11
C HIS A 447 -28.96 -2.00 9.86
N THR A 448 -28.03 -1.40 9.13
CA THR A 448 -26.89 -0.65 9.70
C THR A 448 -26.75 0.71 9.03
N LYS A 449 -26.21 1.68 9.77
CA LYS A 449 -25.83 3.01 9.28
C LYS A 449 -24.35 3.35 9.51
N ASN A 450 -23.57 2.39 9.99
CA ASN A 450 -22.14 2.54 10.30
C ASN A 450 -21.29 1.42 9.68
N GLY A 451 -21.71 0.89 8.53
CA GLY A 451 -20.93 -0.05 7.75
C GLY A 451 -20.87 -1.44 8.38
N GLY A 452 -21.84 -1.76 9.24
CA GLY A 452 -22.00 -3.05 9.90
C GLY A 452 -21.32 -3.17 11.26
N GLU A 453 -20.86 -2.07 11.86
CA GLU A 453 -20.34 -2.06 13.23
C GLU A 453 -21.44 -2.37 14.25
N THR A 454 -22.64 -1.84 14.03
CA THR A 454 -23.86 -2.19 14.77
C THR A 454 -25.02 -2.43 13.82
N TRP A 455 -25.95 -3.29 14.25
CA TRP A 455 -27.13 -3.68 13.47
C TRP A 455 -28.40 -3.51 14.30
N GLU A 456 -29.41 -2.91 13.70
CA GLU A 456 -30.77 -2.79 14.23
C GLU A 456 -31.66 -3.84 13.55
N LYS A 457 -32.33 -4.67 14.34
CA LYS A 457 -33.33 -5.62 13.81
C LYS A 457 -34.61 -4.85 13.48
N GLN A 458 -34.95 -4.74 12.19
CA GLN A 458 -36.13 -4.03 11.71
C GLN A 458 -37.37 -4.93 11.64
N LEU A 459 -37.19 -6.21 11.31
CA LEU A 459 -38.28 -7.17 11.16
C LEU A 459 -37.88 -8.53 11.71
N GLU A 460 -38.84 -9.24 12.30
CA GLU A 460 -38.77 -10.68 12.55
C GLU A 460 -40.15 -11.29 12.28
N LYS A 461 -40.22 -12.19 11.29
CA LYS A 461 -41.48 -12.83 10.86
C LYS A 461 -41.36 -14.35 10.94
N LYS A 462 -41.89 -14.93 12.02
CA LYS A 462 -41.92 -16.39 12.21
C LYS A 462 -42.61 -17.09 11.04
N GLY A 463 -42.09 -18.25 10.65
CA GLY A 463 -42.57 -19.01 9.48
C GLY A 463 -42.04 -18.51 8.14
N THR A 464 -41.22 -17.45 8.14
CA THR A 464 -40.60 -16.90 6.93
C THR A 464 -39.11 -17.21 6.92
N PHE A 465 -38.56 -17.40 5.72
CA PHE A 465 -37.13 -17.51 5.50
C PHE A 465 -36.76 -16.48 4.43
N PHE A 466 -36.16 -15.37 4.85
CA PHE A 466 -35.65 -14.38 3.91
C PHE A 466 -34.32 -14.86 3.34
N ARG A 467 -34.25 -14.87 2.01
CA ARG A 467 -33.17 -15.51 1.26
C ARG A 467 -32.36 -14.53 0.42
N SER A 468 -32.96 -13.42 0.01
CA SER A 468 -32.30 -12.39 -0.78
C SER A 468 -32.77 -11.00 -0.36
N ILE A 469 -31.89 -10.01 -0.48
CA ILE A 469 -32.17 -8.62 -0.14
C ILE A 469 -31.52 -7.69 -1.16
N ALA A 470 -32.23 -6.65 -1.59
CA ALA A 470 -31.71 -5.63 -2.50
C ALA A 470 -32.34 -4.28 -2.22
N PHE A 471 -31.55 -3.21 -2.30
CA PHE A 471 -32.00 -1.83 -2.09
C PHE A 471 -31.62 -0.97 -3.29
N VAL A 472 -32.59 -0.20 -3.77
CA VAL A 472 -32.40 0.77 -4.86
C VAL A 472 -31.74 2.05 -4.31
N ASP A 473 -32.17 2.46 -3.12
CA ASP A 473 -31.70 3.62 -2.37
C ASP A 473 -32.00 3.41 -0.87
N SER A 474 -31.86 4.45 -0.04
CA SER A 474 -32.06 4.36 1.41
C SER A 474 -33.51 4.18 1.85
N LEU A 475 -34.47 4.30 0.93
CA LEU A 475 -35.90 4.18 1.22
C LEU A 475 -36.53 2.94 0.58
N ARG A 476 -36.13 2.63 -0.66
CA ARG A 476 -36.74 1.59 -1.49
C ARG A 476 -35.92 0.31 -1.49
N GLY A 477 -36.51 -0.77 -1.00
CA GLY A 477 -35.86 -2.08 -0.91
C GLY A 477 -36.82 -3.24 -1.02
N PHE A 478 -36.27 -4.43 -1.29
CA PHE A 478 -37.00 -5.66 -1.57
C PHE A 478 -36.32 -6.84 -0.88
N ALA A 479 -37.13 -7.72 -0.28
CA ALA A 479 -36.68 -8.93 0.42
C ALA A 479 -37.40 -10.16 -0.14
N GLY A 480 -36.64 -11.07 -0.75
CA GLY A 480 -37.15 -12.32 -1.32
C GLY A 480 -37.16 -13.45 -0.29
N THR A 481 -38.17 -14.33 -0.34
CA THR A 481 -38.29 -15.48 0.56
C THR A 481 -37.99 -16.79 -0.18
N VAL A 482 -37.56 -17.84 0.52
CA VAL A 482 -37.35 -19.16 -0.12
C VAL A 482 -38.66 -19.87 -0.48
N GLY A 483 -39.77 -19.52 0.19
CA GLY A 483 -41.08 -20.17 0.07
C GLY A 483 -41.23 -21.50 0.82
N THR A 484 -42.44 -22.06 0.79
CA THR A 484 -42.82 -23.28 1.50
C THR A 484 -42.15 -24.56 0.97
N ASP A 485 -42.28 -25.67 1.70
CA ASP A 485 -41.98 -27.05 1.28
C ASP A 485 -40.50 -27.44 1.10
N TYR A 486 -39.55 -26.48 1.12
CA TYR A 486 -38.12 -26.83 1.05
C TYR A 486 -37.49 -26.98 2.44
N PHE A 487 -37.72 -26.01 3.33
CA PHE A 487 -37.24 -26.06 4.71
C PHE A 487 -38.38 -26.34 5.67
N PRO A 488 -38.15 -27.13 6.73
CA PRO A 488 -39.16 -27.38 7.75
C PRO A 488 -39.54 -26.06 8.44
N ASN A 489 -40.83 -25.92 8.77
CA ASN A 489 -41.42 -24.76 9.45
C ASN A 489 -41.45 -23.44 8.64
N VAL A 490 -41.11 -23.46 7.35
CA VAL A 490 -41.35 -22.31 6.46
C VAL A 490 -42.75 -22.41 5.89
N THR A 491 -43.63 -21.51 6.33
CA THR A 491 -45.05 -21.46 5.98
C THR A 491 -45.44 -20.21 5.20
N ASP A 492 -44.53 -19.24 5.06
CA ASP A 492 -44.79 -18.02 4.29
C ASP A 492 -44.88 -18.34 2.79
N THR A 493 -45.99 -17.94 2.18
CA THR A 493 -46.31 -18.14 0.76
C THR A 493 -45.99 -16.90 -0.08
N ILE A 494 -45.61 -15.79 0.56
CA ILE A 494 -45.28 -14.53 -0.10
C ILE A 494 -43.83 -14.58 -0.61
N PRO A 495 -43.57 -14.49 -1.93
CA PRO A 495 -42.23 -14.59 -2.48
C PRO A 495 -41.38 -13.33 -2.30
N LEU A 496 -42.02 -12.16 -2.20
CA LEU A 496 -41.35 -10.86 -2.24
C LEU A 496 -42.07 -9.85 -1.34
N TYR A 497 -41.29 -9.21 -0.46
CA TYR A 497 -41.70 -8.06 0.33
C TYR A 497 -40.98 -6.81 -0.16
N GLY A 498 -41.64 -5.65 -0.07
CA GLY A 498 -41.10 -4.35 -0.43
C GLY A 498 -41.24 -3.32 0.68
N THR A 499 -40.31 -2.37 0.71
CA THR A 499 -40.33 -1.20 1.59
C THR A 499 -40.13 0.08 0.79
N ASN A 500 -40.73 1.17 1.25
CA ASN A 500 -40.55 2.53 0.73
C ASN A 500 -40.12 3.52 1.82
N ASP A 501 -39.78 3.03 3.01
CA ASP A 501 -39.45 3.84 4.20
C ASP A 501 -38.13 3.41 4.87
N GLY A 502 -37.25 2.74 4.11
CA GLY A 502 -35.94 2.28 4.58
C GLY A 502 -36.00 1.02 5.44
N GLY A 503 -37.05 0.23 5.27
CA GLY A 503 -37.25 -1.03 5.99
C GLY A 503 -37.95 -0.88 7.33
N LYS A 504 -38.55 0.28 7.65
CA LYS A 504 -39.40 0.43 8.85
C LYS A 504 -40.70 -0.37 8.71
N THR A 505 -41.23 -0.44 7.49
CA THR A 505 -42.35 -1.31 7.14
C THR A 505 -42.04 -2.12 5.89
N TRP A 506 -42.53 -3.37 5.88
CA TRP A 506 -42.35 -4.34 4.80
C TRP A 506 -43.70 -4.93 4.42
N ASN A 507 -44.10 -4.78 3.16
CA ASN A 507 -45.41 -5.21 2.65
C ASN A 507 -45.26 -6.21 1.50
N PRO A 508 -46.16 -7.20 1.35
CA PRO A 508 -46.18 -8.10 0.20
C PRO A 508 -46.24 -7.32 -1.12
N VAL A 509 -45.41 -7.71 -2.09
CA VAL A 509 -45.40 -7.11 -3.43
C VAL A 509 -46.42 -7.84 -4.32
N SER A 510 -47.31 -7.07 -4.94
CA SER A 510 -48.22 -7.58 -5.96
C SER A 510 -47.53 -7.70 -7.31
N TYR A 511 -47.88 -8.74 -8.08
CA TYR A 511 -47.30 -8.99 -9.40
C TYR A 511 -48.32 -9.67 -10.32
N ALA A 512 -48.08 -9.57 -11.64
CA ALA A 512 -48.86 -10.25 -12.66
C ALA A 512 -48.05 -11.40 -13.30
N GLY A 513 -48.67 -12.57 -13.45
CA GLY A 513 -48.03 -13.74 -14.07
C GLY A 513 -48.18 -15.01 -13.23
N PRO A 514 -47.47 -16.10 -13.58
CA PRO A 514 -47.48 -17.36 -12.83
C PRO A 514 -47.02 -17.16 -11.38
N TYR A 515 -47.57 -17.98 -10.48
CA TYR A 515 -47.22 -17.96 -9.06
C TYR A 515 -45.73 -18.23 -8.86
N VAL A 516 -45.08 -17.33 -8.13
CA VAL A 516 -43.68 -17.46 -7.72
C VAL A 516 -43.65 -17.98 -6.30
N LYS A 517 -43.06 -19.16 -6.12
CA LYS A 517 -42.99 -19.81 -4.82
C LYS A 517 -41.90 -19.22 -3.92
N GLY A 518 -40.79 -18.74 -4.49
CA GLY A 518 -39.70 -18.12 -3.75
C GLY A 518 -38.62 -17.54 -4.66
N LEU A 519 -37.72 -16.75 -4.07
CA LEU A 519 -36.65 -15.98 -4.68
C LEU A 519 -35.32 -16.15 -3.91
N CYS A 520 -34.27 -16.60 -4.61
CA CYS A 520 -32.94 -16.89 -4.09
C CYS A 520 -31.94 -15.75 -4.31
N ALA A 521 -32.20 -14.88 -5.28
CA ALA A 521 -31.32 -13.76 -5.60
C ALA A 521 -32.08 -12.64 -6.30
N MET A 522 -31.51 -11.43 -6.18
CA MET A 522 -31.95 -10.25 -6.91
C MET A 522 -30.74 -9.48 -7.43
N ASP A 523 -30.88 -8.87 -8.61
CA ASP A 523 -29.92 -7.89 -9.15
C ASP A 523 -30.66 -6.62 -9.61
N ILE A 524 -29.97 -5.48 -9.51
CA ILE A 524 -30.50 -4.15 -9.86
C ILE A 524 -29.58 -3.53 -10.90
N VAL A 525 -30.14 -3.06 -12.02
CA VAL A 525 -29.41 -2.34 -13.07
C VAL A 525 -30.07 -1.01 -13.38
N LYS A 526 -29.23 -0.02 -13.74
CA LYS A 526 -29.67 1.34 -14.06
C LYS A 526 -29.52 1.57 -15.57
N GLU A 527 -30.60 2.00 -16.23
CA GLU A 527 -30.58 2.44 -17.63
C GLU A 527 -30.56 3.97 -17.65
N GLN A 528 -29.45 4.54 -18.14
CA GLN A 528 -29.31 5.98 -18.30
C GLN A 528 -30.19 6.50 -19.44
N TYR A 529 -30.87 7.62 -19.24
CA TYR A 529 -31.58 8.36 -20.28
C TYR A 529 -31.48 9.87 -20.06
N ILE A 530 -31.90 10.67 -21.05
CA ILE A 530 -31.91 12.13 -20.95
C ILE A 530 -33.33 12.61 -20.67
N ASN A 531 -33.50 13.31 -19.54
CA ASN A 531 -34.74 13.93 -19.09
C ASN A 531 -34.55 15.45 -19.07
N HIS A 532 -35.17 16.17 -20.02
CA HIS A 532 -35.04 17.63 -20.17
C HIS A 532 -33.58 18.15 -20.12
N GLY A 533 -32.69 17.47 -20.85
CA GLY A 533 -31.26 17.85 -20.92
C GLY A 533 -30.43 17.45 -19.70
N LYS A 534 -31.01 16.74 -18.73
CA LYS A 534 -30.30 16.16 -17.57
C LYS A 534 -30.25 14.65 -17.67
N THR A 535 -29.14 14.06 -17.24
CA THR A 535 -29.01 12.61 -17.09
C THR A 535 -29.91 12.11 -15.97
N ASP A 536 -30.74 11.12 -16.27
CA ASP A 536 -31.65 10.45 -15.35
C ASP A 536 -31.57 8.93 -15.57
N TYR A 537 -32.15 8.13 -14.66
CA TYR A 537 -32.01 6.67 -14.68
C TYR A 537 -33.34 5.95 -14.49
N LYS A 538 -33.59 4.95 -15.34
CA LYS A 538 -34.61 3.93 -15.09
C LYS A 538 -33.99 2.79 -14.30
N ILE A 539 -34.72 2.28 -13.33
CA ILE A 539 -34.27 1.18 -12.48
C ILE A 539 -34.98 -0.09 -12.90
N HIS A 540 -34.21 -1.12 -13.21
CA HIS A 540 -34.72 -2.45 -13.48
C HIS A 540 -34.25 -3.41 -12.39
N ILE A 541 -35.17 -4.24 -11.91
CA ILE A 541 -34.93 -5.19 -10.82
C ILE A 541 -35.34 -6.58 -11.30
N TYR A 542 -34.45 -7.54 -11.10
CA TYR A 542 -34.65 -8.92 -11.51
C TYR A 542 -34.49 -9.81 -10.28
N GLY A 543 -35.53 -10.54 -9.91
CA GLY A 543 -35.51 -11.58 -8.89
C GLY A 543 -35.62 -12.97 -9.52
N VAL A 544 -34.85 -13.94 -9.06
CA VAL A 544 -34.88 -15.31 -9.60
C VAL A 544 -35.07 -16.37 -8.53
N GLY A 545 -35.67 -17.49 -8.98
CA GLY A 545 -36.39 -18.58 -8.31
C GLY A 545 -35.87 -19.12 -6.98
N ARG A 546 -35.84 -20.44 -6.80
CA ARG A 546 -35.53 -21.03 -5.50
C ARG A 546 -34.74 -22.32 -5.61
N VAL A 547 -34.08 -22.66 -4.51
CA VAL A 547 -33.68 -24.04 -4.26
C VAL A 547 -34.94 -24.90 -4.09
N GLY A 548 -34.97 -26.06 -4.75
CA GLY A 548 -36.05 -27.03 -4.62
C GLY A 548 -37.29 -26.79 -5.47
N SER A 549 -37.16 -26.14 -6.64
CA SER A 549 -38.21 -26.03 -7.68
C SER A 549 -39.49 -25.27 -7.22
N PRO A 550 -40.30 -24.69 -8.12
CA PRO A 550 -40.04 -24.42 -9.54
C PRO A 550 -39.12 -23.21 -9.77
N ALA A 551 -38.46 -23.20 -10.94
CA ALA A 551 -37.69 -22.08 -11.44
C ALA A 551 -38.63 -20.99 -12.00
N ASN A 552 -38.59 -19.81 -11.38
CA ASN A 552 -39.34 -18.64 -11.80
C ASN A 552 -38.45 -17.40 -11.77
N MET A 553 -38.88 -16.37 -12.48
CA MET A 553 -38.29 -15.04 -12.47
C MET A 553 -39.38 -14.01 -12.18
N MET A 554 -39.01 -12.94 -11.48
CA MET A 554 -39.79 -11.72 -11.30
C MET A 554 -39.00 -10.53 -11.82
N VAL A 555 -39.65 -9.63 -12.55
CA VAL A 555 -39.02 -8.47 -13.16
C VAL A 555 -39.85 -7.23 -12.88
N SER A 556 -39.17 -6.13 -12.57
CA SER A 556 -39.72 -4.77 -12.57
C SER A 556 -38.85 -3.87 -13.43
N HIS A 557 -39.49 -3.01 -14.23
CA HIS A 557 -38.80 -2.00 -15.05
C HIS A 557 -39.11 -0.56 -14.63
N ASP A 558 -39.79 -0.37 -13.50
CA ASP A 558 -40.23 0.92 -12.96
C ASP A 558 -39.79 1.13 -11.51
N GLY A 559 -38.61 0.59 -11.16
CA GLY A 559 -38.03 0.70 -9.83
C GLY A 559 -38.78 -0.06 -8.74
N GLY A 560 -39.50 -1.10 -9.11
CA GLY A 560 -40.23 -1.99 -8.21
C GLY A 560 -41.66 -1.55 -7.89
N THR A 561 -42.23 -0.62 -8.67
CA THR A 561 -43.62 -0.18 -8.52
C THR A 561 -44.59 -1.24 -9.05
N THR A 562 -44.28 -1.81 -10.22
CA THR A 562 -45.00 -2.94 -10.81
C THR A 562 -44.05 -4.09 -11.09
N TRP A 563 -44.59 -5.31 -10.99
CA TRP A 563 -43.84 -6.54 -11.16
C TRP A 563 -44.59 -7.52 -12.05
N THR A 564 -43.84 -8.20 -12.90
CA THR A 564 -44.31 -9.35 -13.67
C THR A 564 -43.50 -10.58 -13.33
N SER A 565 -44.10 -11.76 -13.44
CA SER A 565 -43.39 -13.03 -13.30
C SER A 565 -43.46 -13.87 -14.58
N ASN A 566 -42.51 -14.78 -14.73
CA ASN A 566 -42.48 -15.81 -15.76
C ASN A 566 -41.84 -17.09 -15.22
N SER A 567 -42.27 -18.24 -15.73
CA SER A 567 -41.65 -19.52 -15.40
C SER A 567 -40.44 -19.77 -16.29
N MET A 568 -39.40 -20.33 -15.71
CA MET A 568 -38.20 -20.82 -16.41
C MET A 568 -38.09 -22.35 -16.35
N ASN A 569 -39.17 -23.04 -15.96
CA ASN A 569 -39.18 -24.50 -15.78
C ASN A 569 -38.85 -25.31 -17.05
N ASN A 570 -38.99 -24.70 -18.22
CA ASN A 570 -38.62 -25.30 -19.50
C ASN A 570 -37.11 -25.20 -19.76
N ASP A 571 -36.44 -24.20 -19.20
CA ASP A 571 -35.02 -23.93 -19.42
C ASP A 571 -34.14 -24.55 -18.31
N CYS A 572 -34.66 -24.59 -17.07
CA CYS A 572 -33.99 -25.13 -15.90
C CYS A 572 -35.01 -25.51 -14.80
N LYS A 573 -34.57 -26.17 -13.72
CA LYS A 573 -35.48 -26.61 -12.64
C LYS A 573 -35.29 -25.88 -11.32
N MET A 574 -34.11 -25.33 -11.08
CA MET A 574 -33.83 -24.44 -9.94
C MET A 574 -32.99 -23.23 -10.38
N LEU A 575 -33.12 -22.14 -9.65
CA LEU A 575 -32.38 -20.89 -9.88
C LEU A 575 -31.78 -20.39 -8.57
N PHE A 576 -30.51 -19.98 -8.60
CA PHE A 576 -29.72 -19.70 -7.41
C PHE A 576 -29.12 -18.30 -7.37
N ASP A 577 -28.78 -17.72 -8.53
CA ASP A 577 -28.26 -16.36 -8.64
C ASP A 577 -28.60 -15.75 -10.00
N ILE A 578 -28.57 -14.43 -10.07
CA ILE A 578 -28.73 -13.65 -11.29
C ILE A 578 -27.69 -12.54 -11.34
N LYS A 579 -27.14 -12.29 -12.53
CA LYS A 579 -26.33 -11.12 -12.83
C LYS A 579 -26.79 -10.49 -14.13
N MET A 580 -27.23 -9.24 -14.06
CA MET A 580 -27.57 -8.42 -15.22
C MET A 580 -26.49 -7.35 -15.42
N PHE A 581 -26.14 -7.06 -16.68
CA PHE A 581 -25.25 -5.94 -17.04
C PHE A 581 -26.04 -4.71 -17.45
N ASP A 582 -27.18 -4.96 -18.09
CA ASP A 582 -28.15 -3.96 -18.50
C ASP A 582 -29.56 -4.60 -18.51
N LYS A 583 -30.55 -3.91 -19.08
CA LYS A 583 -31.93 -4.39 -19.10
C LYS A 583 -32.19 -5.61 -19.99
N ASN A 584 -31.25 -5.96 -20.86
CA ASN A 584 -31.39 -7.01 -21.86
C ASN A 584 -30.41 -8.18 -21.60
N ASN A 585 -29.18 -7.87 -21.19
CA ASN A 585 -28.09 -8.82 -21.14
C ASN A 585 -27.79 -9.29 -19.71
N GLY A 586 -27.72 -10.61 -19.52
CA GLY A 586 -27.37 -11.18 -18.24
C GLY A 586 -27.31 -12.71 -18.20
N PHE A 587 -27.10 -13.24 -17.00
CA PHE A 587 -26.89 -14.66 -16.72
C PHE A 587 -27.65 -15.11 -15.49
N VAL A 588 -28.00 -16.40 -15.46
CA VAL A 588 -28.49 -17.06 -14.25
C VAL A 588 -27.68 -18.32 -13.92
N CYS A 589 -27.49 -18.53 -12.62
CA CYS A 589 -26.97 -19.77 -12.05
C CYS A 589 -28.15 -20.72 -11.75
N ALA A 590 -28.08 -21.95 -12.23
CA ALA A 590 -29.19 -22.88 -12.26
C ALA A 590 -28.77 -24.35 -12.02
N ALA A 591 -29.80 -25.19 -11.87
CA ALA A 591 -29.72 -26.66 -11.88
C ALA A 591 -30.55 -27.21 -13.05
N SER A 592 -30.05 -28.28 -13.68
CA SER A 592 -30.73 -28.94 -14.78
C SER A 592 -31.91 -29.82 -14.35
N ASP A 593 -31.95 -30.25 -13.09
CA ASP A 593 -32.97 -31.14 -12.54
C ASP A 593 -33.49 -30.63 -11.17
N GLU A 594 -34.69 -31.03 -10.79
CA GLU A 594 -35.25 -30.73 -9.46
C GLU A 594 -34.77 -31.71 -8.38
N ASP A 595 -34.29 -32.88 -8.81
CA ASP A 595 -33.57 -33.82 -7.97
C ASP A 595 -32.07 -33.51 -8.06
N MET A 596 -31.49 -33.08 -6.94
CA MET A 596 -30.06 -32.73 -6.90
C MET A 596 -29.17 -33.91 -7.33
N GLU A 597 -29.55 -35.15 -7.04
CA GLU A 597 -28.77 -36.33 -7.43
C GLU A 597 -28.66 -36.50 -8.95
N LYS A 598 -29.66 -36.02 -9.70
CA LYS A 598 -29.69 -36.05 -11.17
C LYS A 598 -29.18 -34.75 -11.79
N SER A 599 -29.05 -33.69 -11.00
CA SER A 599 -28.74 -32.35 -11.48
C SER A 599 -27.28 -32.21 -11.93
N ASN A 600 -27.10 -31.43 -12.99
CA ASN A 600 -25.82 -30.87 -13.42
C ASN A 600 -25.79 -29.35 -13.17
N ALA A 601 -24.59 -28.81 -12.99
CA ALA A 601 -24.37 -27.38 -12.95
C ALA A 601 -24.75 -26.76 -14.30
N LEU A 602 -25.54 -25.69 -14.28
CA LEU A 602 -26.09 -25.06 -15.48
C LEU A 602 -25.91 -23.53 -15.43
N ILE A 603 -25.46 -22.92 -16.53
CA ILE A 603 -25.47 -21.47 -16.71
C ILE A 603 -26.26 -21.15 -17.97
N LEU A 604 -27.21 -20.22 -17.84
CA LEU A 604 -28.02 -19.71 -18.95
C LEU A 604 -27.73 -18.22 -19.15
N LYS A 605 -27.70 -17.80 -20.42
CA LYS A 605 -27.52 -16.41 -20.85
C LYS A 605 -28.80 -15.87 -21.47
N THR A 606 -29.11 -14.61 -21.23
CA THR A 606 -30.18 -13.87 -21.93
C THR A 606 -29.61 -12.65 -22.64
N SER A 607 -30.29 -12.23 -23.71
CA SER A 607 -30.01 -11.00 -24.47
C SER A 607 -31.28 -10.16 -24.72
N ASP A 608 -32.41 -10.55 -24.10
CA ASP A 608 -33.72 -9.92 -24.27
C ASP A 608 -34.43 -9.63 -22.93
N GLY A 609 -33.67 -9.58 -21.84
CA GLY A 609 -34.15 -9.22 -20.51
C GLY A 609 -34.81 -10.38 -19.77
N GLY A 610 -34.43 -11.62 -20.10
CA GLY A 610 -34.93 -12.83 -19.45
C GLY A 610 -36.21 -13.40 -20.07
N LYS A 611 -36.58 -12.96 -21.28
CA LYS A 611 -37.70 -13.54 -22.04
C LYS A 611 -37.32 -14.87 -22.66
N THR A 612 -36.08 -14.97 -23.15
CA THR A 612 -35.48 -16.22 -23.64
C THR A 612 -34.10 -16.45 -23.02
N TRP A 613 -33.74 -17.73 -22.92
CA TRP A 613 -32.51 -18.18 -22.27
C TRP A 613 -31.78 -19.20 -23.13
N LYS A 614 -30.49 -18.97 -23.35
CA LYS A 614 -29.57 -19.88 -24.05
C LYS A 614 -28.67 -20.58 -23.03
N LYS A 615 -28.59 -21.90 -23.11
CA LYS A 615 -27.59 -22.68 -22.37
C LYS A 615 -26.19 -22.38 -22.89
N VAL A 616 -25.32 -21.88 -22.02
CA VAL A 616 -23.92 -21.54 -22.34
C VAL A 616 -22.92 -22.45 -21.60
N TYR A 617 -23.37 -23.16 -20.57
CA TYR A 617 -22.58 -24.15 -19.85
C TYR A 617 -23.48 -25.18 -19.19
N GLN A 618 -23.10 -26.46 -19.27
CA GLN A 618 -23.65 -27.52 -18.44
C GLN A 618 -22.56 -28.53 -18.10
N SER A 619 -22.39 -28.88 -16.83
CA SER A 619 -21.46 -29.94 -16.44
C SER A 619 -22.01 -31.31 -16.84
N ASN A 620 -21.14 -32.31 -16.92
CA ASN A 620 -21.51 -33.71 -17.20
C ASN A 620 -21.56 -34.57 -15.92
N ARG A 621 -21.54 -33.94 -14.74
CA ARG A 621 -21.45 -34.62 -13.44
C ARG A 621 -22.78 -34.46 -12.68
N PRO A 622 -23.31 -35.54 -12.08
CA PRO A 622 -24.48 -35.46 -11.22
C PRO A 622 -24.16 -34.73 -9.91
N PHE A 623 -25.17 -34.46 -9.08
CA PHE A 623 -25.04 -33.79 -7.78
C PHE A 623 -24.58 -32.33 -7.85
N GLU A 624 -24.68 -31.68 -9.01
CA GLU A 624 -24.16 -30.32 -9.19
C GLU A 624 -25.25 -29.30 -9.52
N GLY A 625 -25.02 -28.07 -9.06
CA GLY A 625 -25.73 -26.86 -9.46
C GLY A 625 -24.75 -25.68 -9.45
N THR A 626 -24.96 -24.64 -10.25
CA THR A 626 -24.18 -23.41 -10.07
C THR A 626 -24.78 -22.55 -8.96
N TRP A 627 -23.97 -21.90 -8.12
CA TRP A 627 -24.50 -21.28 -6.89
C TRP A 627 -24.49 -19.75 -6.89
N LYS A 628 -23.35 -19.11 -7.12
CA LYS A 628 -23.18 -17.65 -7.13
C LYS A 628 -22.27 -17.19 -8.24
N ALA A 629 -22.49 -15.97 -8.73
CA ALA A 629 -21.72 -15.36 -9.80
C ALA A 629 -21.00 -14.09 -9.33
N SER A 630 -19.80 -13.85 -9.87
CA SER A 630 -19.07 -12.58 -9.74
C SER A 630 -18.46 -12.20 -11.07
N PHE A 631 -18.68 -10.95 -11.47
CA PHE A 631 -18.19 -10.38 -12.73
C PHE A 631 -17.41 -9.10 -12.43
N PRO A 632 -16.07 -9.18 -12.25
CA PRO A 632 -15.24 -7.99 -12.04
C PRO A 632 -15.20 -7.09 -13.29
N THR A 633 -15.45 -7.65 -14.48
CA THR A 633 -15.65 -6.92 -15.73
C THR A 633 -16.84 -7.50 -16.49
N LYS A 634 -17.25 -6.88 -17.60
CA LYS A 634 -18.29 -7.42 -18.49
C LYS A 634 -17.86 -8.70 -19.22
N ASP A 635 -16.55 -8.89 -19.39
CA ASP A 635 -15.98 -9.98 -20.20
C ASP A 635 -15.47 -11.14 -19.32
N VAL A 636 -14.98 -10.83 -18.12
CA VAL A 636 -14.44 -11.80 -17.16
C VAL A 636 -15.44 -12.05 -16.05
N GLY A 637 -15.78 -13.32 -15.83
CA GLY A 637 -16.74 -13.75 -14.82
C GLY A 637 -16.41 -15.11 -14.24
N TYR A 638 -16.88 -15.33 -13.01
CA TYR A 638 -16.64 -16.55 -12.24
C TYR A 638 -17.93 -17.03 -11.59
N VAL A 639 -18.15 -18.34 -11.57
CA VAL A 639 -19.33 -18.98 -11.00
C VAL A 639 -18.93 -20.19 -10.18
N THR A 640 -19.43 -20.30 -8.94
CA THR A 640 -19.22 -21.50 -8.13
C THR A 640 -20.05 -22.67 -8.64
N ILE A 641 -19.43 -23.84 -8.77
CA ILE A 641 -20.10 -25.10 -9.06
C ILE A 641 -20.24 -25.84 -7.74
N GLN A 642 -21.44 -25.86 -7.16
CA GLN A 642 -21.65 -26.50 -5.87
C GLN A 642 -21.92 -27.99 -6.06
N SER A 643 -21.11 -28.83 -5.40
CA SER A 643 -21.26 -30.28 -5.41
C SER A 643 -21.89 -30.84 -4.13
N TYR A 644 -22.90 -31.69 -4.31
CA TYR A 644 -23.58 -32.47 -3.28
C TYR A 644 -23.19 -33.95 -3.29
N ASN A 645 -22.14 -34.32 -4.02
CA ASN A 645 -21.74 -35.71 -4.18
C ASN A 645 -21.48 -36.36 -2.79
N PRO A 646 -22.18 -37.46 -2.45
CA PRO A 646 -22.01 -38.12 -1.16
C PRO A 646 -20.72 -38.95 -1.08
N ASP A 647 -20.08 -39.27 -2.21
CA ASP A 647 -18.82 -40.00 -2.25
C ASP A 647 -17.65 -39.11 -1.82
N THR A 648 -17.11 -39.37 -0.63
CA THR A 648 -15.99 -38.62 -0.06
C THR A 648 -14.67 -38.83 -0.80
N ASN A 649 -14.60 -39.76 -1.76
CA ASN A 649 -13.45 -39.91 -2.65
C ASN A 649 -13.45 -38.88 -3.78
N VAL A 650 -14.59 -38.23 -4.07
CA VAL A 650 -14.68 -37.14 -5.05
C VAL A 650 -14.29 -35.83 -4.37
N LYS A 651 -12.97 -35.57 -4.34
CA LYS A 651 -12.38 -34.46 -3.57
C LYS A 651 -12.30 -33.14 -4.33
N GLN A 652 -12.17 -33.17 -5.66
CA GLN A 652 -11.91 -31.95 -6.43
C GLN A 652 -13.15 -31.06 -6.51
N GLN A 653 -13.05 -29.88 -5.90
CA GLN A 653 -13.97 -28.75 -5.98
C GLN A 653 -13.59 -27.83 -7.14
N ARG A 654 -14.55 -27.18 -7.80
CA ARG A 654 -14.34 -26.43 -9.05
C ARG A 654 -15.16 -25.14 -9.09
N ILE A 655 -14.68 -24.20 -9.90
CA ILE A 655 -15.48 -23.05 -10.32
C ILE A 655 -15.45 -22.94 -11.85
N ALA A 656 -16.46 -22.32 -12.45
CA ALA A 656 -16.47 -21.99 -13.86
C ALA A 656 -15.98 -20.55 -14.07
N LYS A 657 -15.16 -20.33 -15.11
CA LYS A 657 -14.62 -19.02 -15.51
C LYS A 657 -14.95 -18.74 -16.98
N THR A 658 -15.36 -17.51 -17.26
CA THR A 658 -15.46 -16.94 -18.61
C THR A 658 -14.46 -15.80 -18.78
N THR A 659 -13.98 -15.62 -20.01
CA THR A 659 -13.20 -14.44 -20.45
C THR A 659 -13.74 -13.79 -21.73
N ASP A 660 -14.91 -14.24 -22.22
CA ASP A 660 -15.55 -13.75 -23.44
C ASP A 660 -16.97 -13.18 -23.20
N GLY A 661 -17.22 -12.72 -21.98
CA GLY A 661 -18.53 -12.18 -21.59
C GLY A 661 -19.61 -13.25 -21.47
N GLY A 662 -19.21 -14.47 -21.12
CA GLY A 662 -20.06 -15.63 -20.80
C GLY A 662 -20.66 -16.31 -22.01
N GLU A 663 -20.06 -16.15 -23.19
CA GLU A 663 -20.38 -16.99 -24.35
C GLU A 663 -19.87 -18.41 -24.15
N THR A 664 -18.69 -18.56 -23.54
CA THR A 664 -18.11 -19.85 -23.16
C THR A 664 -17.60 -19.86 -21.72
N TRP A 665 -17.58 -21.04 -21.10
CA TRP A 665 -17.16 -21.23 -19.71
C TRP A 665 -16.22 -22.43 -19.60
N ASN A 666 -15.12 -22.23 -18.88
CA ASN A 666 -14.13 -23.25 -18.58
C ASN A 666 -14.10 -23.54 -17.08
N GLU A 667 -14.04 -24.81 -16.71
CA GLU A 667 -13.85 -25.20 -15.31
C GLU A 667 -12.39 -24.99 -14.90
N ILE A 668 -12.19 -24.45 -13.70
CA ILE A 668 -10.89 -24.37 -13.03
C ILE A 668 -10.99 -25.02 -11.66
N ASN A 669 -9.91 -25.67 -11.24
CA ASN A 669 -9.83 -26.37 -9.97
C ASN A 669 -9.70 -25.37 -8.82
N LEU A 670 -10.52 -25.53 -7.78
CA LEU A 670 -10.45 -24.74 -6.54
C LEU A 670 -9.53 -25.41 -5.52
N VAL A 671 -9.89 -26.63 -5.10
CA VAL A 671 -9.17 -27.39 -4.05
C VAL A 671 -9.55 -28.87 -4.11
N GLU A 672 -8.66 -29.76 -3.66
CA GLU A 672 -8.95 -31.18 -3.44
C GLU A 672 -9.39 -31.44 -1.98
N ASP A 673 -10.62 -31.05 -1.66
CA ASP A 673 -11.25 -31.31 -0.37
C ASP A 673 -12.76 -31.54 -0.55
N ALA A 674 -13.23 -32.77 -0.33
CA ALA A 674 -14.65 -33.13 -0.41
C ALA A 674 -15.53 -32.32 0.57
N GLY A 675 -14.95 -31.82 1.67
CA GLY A 675 -15.65 -30.98 2.66
C GLY A 675 -15.77 -29.52 2.23
N ALA A 676 -15.01 -29.05 1.24
CA ALA A 676 -14.94 -27.65 0.82
C ALA A 676 -16.05 -27.26 -0.18
N ARG A 677 -17.30 -27.70 0.07
CA ARG A 677 -18.46 -27.36 -0.79
C ARG A 677 -18.55 -25.86 -1.01
N GLU A 678 -18.58 -25.45 -2.26
CA GLU A 678 -18.51 -24.08 -2.73
C GLU A 678 -19.83 -23.34 -2.50
N PHE A 679 -19.74 -22.07 -2.15
CA PHE A 679 -20.89 -21.19 -1.92
C PHE A 679 -20.68 -19.83 -2.60
N GLY A 680 -20.37 -18.78 -1.82
CA GLY A 680 -20.23 -17.42 -2.29
C GLY A 680 -18.96 -17.21 -3.11
N ILE A 681 -18.99 -16.27 -4.05
CA ILE A 681 -17.84 -15.87 -4.84
C ILE A 681 -17.87 -14.36 -5.04
N GLY A 682 -16.70 -13.71 -4.95
CA GLY A 682 -16.57 -12.28 -5.09
C GLY A 682 -15.17 -11.88 -5.52
N PHE A 683 -15.06 -11.14 -6.60
CA PHE A 683 -13.80 -10.67 -7.16
C PHE A 683 -13.68 -9.15 -7.03
N ILE A 684 -12.48 -8.70 -6.66
CA ILE A 684 -12.09 -7.29 -6.61
C ILE A 684 -11.81 -6.78 -8.02
N ASP A 685 -11.04 -7.57 -8.76
CA ASP A 685 -10.71 -7.36 -10.17
C ASP A 685 -10.60 -8.72 -10.86
N GLU A 686 -10.13 -8.77 -12.11
CA GLU A 686 -10.03 -10.00 -12.88
C GLU A 686 -9.05 -11.04 -12.29
N ASN A 687 -8.12 -10.63 -11.43
CA ASN A 687 -7.06 -11.46 -10.87
C ASN A 687 -7.21 -11.73 -9.37
N HIS A 688 -7.80 -10.81 -8.62
CA HIS A 688 -7.94 -10.92 -7.16
C HIS A 688 -9.39 -11.22 -6.76
N GLY A 689 -9.62 -12.39 -6.17
CA GLY A 689 -10.95 -12.76 -5.69
C GLY A 689 -10.99 -13.84 -4.63
N PHE A 690 -12.20 -14.13 -4.18
CA PHE A 690 -12.48 -15.00 -3.04
C PHE A 690 -13.61 -15.99 -3.36
N VAL A 691 -13.49 -17.20 -2.82
CA VAL A 691 -14.54 -18.23 -2.83
C VAL A 691 -14.82 -18.66 -1.38
N GLY A 692 -16.07 -18.54 -0.95
CA GLY A 692 -16.57 -19.07 0.31
C GLY A 692 -16.98 -20.53 0.16
N THR A 693 -16.77 -21.33 1.20
CA THR A 693 -17.12 -22.76 1.25
C THR A 693 -17.85 -23.12 2.54
N MET A 694 -18.22 -24.39 2.70
CA MET A 694 -18.86 -24.90 3.91
C MET A 694 -17.98 -24.69 5.16
N ASN A 695 -16.68 -24.94 5.05
CA ASN A 695 -15.78 -24.98 6.19
C ASN A 695 -14.98 -23.68 6.36
N SER A 696 -14.62 -23.01 5.27
CA SER A 696 -13.81 -21.77 5.27
C SER A 696 -13.88 -21.04 3.92
N GLY A 697 -12.83 -20.36 3.49
CA GLY A 697 -12.72 -19.73 2.17
C GLY A 697 -11.35 -19.91 1.51
N PHE A 698 -11.29 -19.50 0.24
CA PHE A 698 -10.09 -19.46 -0.59
C PHE A 698 -9.96 -18.10 -1.26
N GLU A 699 -8.72 -17.64 -1.42
CA GLU A 699 -8.33 -16.40 -2.08
C GLU A 699 -7.41 -16.73 -3.26
N THR A 700 -7.60 -16.04 -4.36
CA THR A 700 -6.68 -16.04 -5.50
C THR A 700 -6.18 -14.62 -5.77
N LYS A 701 -4.94 -14.50 -6.23
CA LYS A 701 -4.34 -13.21 -6.68
C LYS A 701 -3.86 -13.27 -8.13
N ASP A 702 -4.19 -14.35 -8.84
CA ASP A 702 -3.77 -14.65 -10.21
C ASP A 702 -4.93 -15.16 -11.08
N GLY A 703 -6.16 -14.81 -10.73
CA GLY A 703 -7.36 -15.10 -11.52
C GLY A 703 -7.78 -16.56 -11.46
N GLY A 704 -7.46 -17.24 -10.36
CA GLY A 704 -7.82 -18.63 -10.09
C GLY A 704 -6.82 -19.66 -10.61
N LEU A 705 -5.59 -19.26 -10.95
CA LEU A 705 -4.51 -20.21 -11.27
C LEU A 705 -3.99 -20.88 -9.99
N THR A 706 -3.88 -20.11 -8.90
CA THR A 706 -3.57 -20.61 -7.57
C THR A 706 -4.56 -20.08 -6.52
N TRP A 707 -4.74 -20.88 -5.47
CA TRP A 707 -5.65 -20.58 -4.36
C TRP A 707 -4.95 -20.78 -3.03
N THR A 708 -5.13 -19.83 -2.12
CA THR A 708 -4.67 -19.90 -0.72
C THR A 708 -5.85 -19.83 0.22
N THR A 709 -5.80 -20.56 1.33
CA THR A 709 -6.89 -20.54 2.33
C THR A 709 -7.03 -19.16 2.97
N VAL A 710 -8.26 -18.70 3.16
CA VAL A 710 -8.60 -17.45 3.86
C VAL A 710 -9.82 -17.68 4.77
N ASN A 711 -9.86 -17.04 5.92
CA ASN A 711 -11.00 -17.21 6.83
C ASN A 711 -12.21 -16.37 6.39
N LEU A 712 -13.20 -17.04 5.79
CA LEU A 712 -14.50 -16.47 5.45
C LEU A 712 -15.65 -16.98 6.35
N GLY A 713 -15.31 -17.63 7.46
CA GLY A 713 -16.28 -18.33 8.29
C GLY A 713 -16.88 -19.57 7.61
N MET A 714 -17.81 -20.22 8.30
CA MET A 714 -18.51 -21.40 7.79
C MET A 714 -19.68 -21.01 6.89
N ALA A 715 -19.94 -21.82 5.87
CA ALA A 715 -21.04 -21.69 4.93
C ALA A 715 -21.20 -20.27 4.36
N CYS A 716 -20.07 -19.65 3.97
CA CYS A 716 -20.03 -18.29 3.41
C CYS A 716 -20.84 -18.23 2.09
N ASN A 717 -22.10 -17.83 2.20
CA ASN A 717 -23.12 -17.96 1.16
C ASN A 717 -23.02 -16.91 0.05
N LYS A 718 -22.65 -15.68 0.40
CA LYS A 718 -22.56 -14.55 -0.52
C LYS A 718 -21.34 -13.70 -0.18
N ILE A 719 -20.62 -13.27 -1.21
CA ILE A 719 -19.53 -12.29 -1.11
C ILE A 719 -19.90 -11.15 -2.06
N ARG A 720 -19.91 -9.92 -1.55
CA ARG A 720 -20.18 -8.72 -2.35
C ARG A 720 -19.01 -7.78 -2.24
N ILE A 721 -18.46 -7.40 -3.39
CA ILE A 721 -17.40 -6.41 -3.49
C ILE A 721 -17.98 -5.15 -4.11
N TYR A 722 -17.68 -4.01 -3.51
CA TYR A 722 -18.14 -2.69 -3.89
C TYR A 722 -16.95 -1.79 -4.18
N LYS A 723 -17.16 -0.80 -5.06
CA LYS A 723 -16.20 0.27 -5.34
C LYS A 723 -16.92 1.60 -5.24
N ASN A 724 -16.44 2.49 -4.38
CA ASN A 724 -17.03 3.81 -4.22
C ASN A 724 -16.60 4.76 -5.36
N ALA A 725 -17.14 5.98 -5.38
CA ALA A 725 -16.82 7.00 -6.38
C ALA A 725 -15.33 7.41 -6.42
N ASN A 726 -14.62 7.27 -5.31
CA ASN A 726 -13.19 7.57 -5.19
C ASN A 726 -12.30 6.37 -5.52
N GLY A 727 -12.88 5.25 -5.96
CA GLY A 727 -12.15 4.03 -6.29
C GLY A 727 -11.77 3.15 -5.10
N LYS A 728 -12.17 3.50 -3.87
CA LYS A 728 -11.98 2.65 -2.68
C LYS A 728 -12.82 1.39 -2.81
N ILE A 729 -12.19 0.24 -2.61
CA ILE A 729 -12.83 -1.07 -2.60
C ILE A 729 -13.18 -1.44 -1.17
N TYR A 730 -14.36 -2.00 -0.96
CA TYR A 730 -14.78 -2.60 0.30
C TYR A 730 -15.72 -3.77 0.00
N GLY A 731 -15.87 -4.69 0.93
CA GLY A 731 -16.67 -5.89 0.67
C GLY A 731 -17.29 -6.51 1.91
N TYR A 732 -18.27 -7.39 1.68
CA TYR A 732 -18.97 -8.12 2.73
C TYR A 732 -19.11 -9.59 2.34
N ALA A 733 -18.80 -10.48 3.27
CA ALA A 733 -18.97 -11.92 3.15
C ALA A 733 -19.96 -12.34 4.23
N ILE A 734 -20.98 -13.12 3.86
CA ILE A 734 -22.05 -13.52 4.76
C ILE A 734 -22.29 -15.02 4.69
N GLY A 735 -22.19 -15.67 5.85
CA GLY A 735 -22.47 -17.08 6.10
C GLY A 735 -22.95 -17.24 7.54
N VAL A 736 -22.42 -18.23 8.28
CA VAL A 736 -22.64 -18.28 9.75
C VAL A 736 -22.16 -16.98 10.41
N ASP A 737 -21.03 -16.47 9.93
CA ASP A 737 -20.49 -15.17 10.29
C ASP A 737 -20.74 -14.14 9.19
N VAL A 738 -20.86 -12.86 9.57
CA VAL A 738 -20.76 -11.74 8.62
C VAL A 738 -19.38 -11.12 8.78
N LEU A 739 -18.67 -10.94 7.69
CA LEU A 739 -17.35 -10.33 7.68
C LEU A 739 -17.30 -9.14 6.72
N LYS A 740 -16.46 -8.16 7.05
CA LYS A 740 -16.17 -6.97 6.25
C LYS A 740 -14.74 -7.01 5.74
N PHE A 741 -14.57 -6.74 4.45
CA PHE A 741 -13.30 -6.51 3.79
C PHE A 741 -13.08 -5.00 3.68
N ASN A 742 -11.94 -4.52 4.18
CA ASN A 742 -11.58 -3.10 4.25
C ASN A 742 -10.42 -2.75 3.31
#